data_AF-A0A8H5MCT0-F1
#
_entry.id   AF-A0A8H5MCT0-F1
#
_cell.length_a   1.000
_cell.length_b   1.000
_cell.length_c   1.000
_cell.angle_alpha   90.00
_cell.angle_beta   90.00
_cell.angle_gamma   90.00
#
_symmetry.space_group_name_H-M   'P 1'
#
loop_
_entity.id
_entity.type
_entity.pdbx_description
1 polymer ?
#
loop_
_entity_poly.entity_id
_entity_poly.type
_entity_poly.pdbx_seq_one_letter_code
_entity_poly.pdbx_strand_id
1 'polypeptide(L)'
;MTPPEELPCIVQTFVRPLDHFPTGFEATAKMNGKGSVLPMKNERMLLNALLVAIHKNDPDIIVGHDFLGVSLDVLLHRMRDLKADHWSRIGRFRRSAWPRIGKQGTNLRFLTGRMLCDLSGDAAKSMILSTTWSLTELCKSLLKQQREDIDPDDTTSYFDGSVGSPERLMTFVRHCELDAHYHMAIAAKVQMLPLTKQLTNLAEIRGMLILHPMNKTLNGGRAERNEYILLHKFHELKFICPDKSWGKKSVVKPEPAEDDPEALKYLSKGKGGKKDKYKGGLVLDPRKGLWNSHVLVMDFNSLYPSIIQEYNIDFTTINKSDVEEIDAGEEGQLELPGSEVKPGVLPKIIASLVERRKQVKSMYGCLGFEYSRFYARQLAALTTHMGREILQHTKELAESMQLDVLYGDTDSLFVNTNTSTLSDALRISNDFKKVVNERYKKLEIDVDAYAAVKVVNGSQTSIEVKGLDMKRREATEIVVEQIHDYLTSVGENVRTGTYQVEEYVIHKVIDTYSITLFTTLTSASSQRLGKNPEDYPKAEGQPHVQVALKMKAKGGSARAGDVIPYVFCLPEGEEPAKTAQSDRARHRDEVRRAGLKIDAEYYLSQQILPPVQRLCEEIEGIDRAHLAECLGLDMNKYRNVYSSSNTEDSSFGSFDSLKSDKERYQDVSHFEVKCRSCREKFEFRPINDAESCLRPEGAICLKCKAPLSIPSLQAQIETQIHQQISLFYQRWVVCSDQTCGFRTRMMGVLGHLCLRPGCKNKVAFEYSDEKLYNQLRYYAYLFDGQRALKNAAGTAELENVDALVSRHSELMRQMSLCAQKFLDQYAWSTVSKWGKAASGESRTFSKRHKRGSAVDCAIAEHMVVGNGPLQNFVKTKPKSLKPTIAVIGAGEMGSKMALRMLQEGASILTNLDGRSPETWKRARDCGMQQAPYSTIVSEAHYILSVVPPKDALSIARLVVDAAKVGIAQKRPNRRIIFADLNAISPETAKQMGGFFVGTGITFIDGAIIGGPPSEVYNPGIYLCADRSDEDALDELEKVSKEYGLKPFTLKGEGSGIGDASAVKMANAGIVKGTIALLASMILASHATSPSTATALLHSLHISQSTFLDQMSRLVPQMTPKAYRFVGEMQEVAKFVGRQPEGDAMARLYESTAQIFQRIAKSKEEKPGDGGDVDVLLAVAEEARKLWETDKGFSWGPPPN
;
A
#
# COMPACT_ATOMS: atom_id res chain seq x y z
N MET A 1 -35.74 17.73 -21.80
CA MET A 1 -34.53 18.60 -21.93
C MET A 1 -34.40 18.95 -23.38
N THR A 2 -34.04 20.19 -23.70
CA THR A 2 -33.61 20.58 -25.05
C THR A 2 -32.43 19.68 -25.49
N PRO A 3 -32.45 19.09 -26.70
CA PRO A 3 -31.30 18.38 -27.25
C PRO A 3 -30.03 19.25 -27.23
N PRO A 4 -28.82 18.68 -27.04
CA PRO A 4 -27.58 19.45 -27.03
C PRO A 4 -27.34 20.25 -28.33
N GLU A 5 -27.90 19.76 -29.44
CA GLU A 5 -27.83 20.35 -30.78
C GLU A 5 -28.74 21.60 -30.94
N GLU A 6 -29.77 21.75 -30.10
CA GLU A 6 -30.69 22.89 -30.08
C GLU A 6 -30.26 23.98 -29.06
N LEU A 7 -29.18 23.76 -28.31
CA LEU A 7 -28.69 24.74 -27.33
C LEU A 7 -27.80 25.82 -28.00
N PRO A 8 -27.98 27.11 -27.66
CA PRO A 8 -27.18 28.18 -28.23
C PRO A 8 -25.71 28.06 -27.81
N CYS A 9 -24.82 27.84 -28.78
CA CYS A 9 -23.39 27.65 -28.58
C CYS A 9 -22.58 28.79 -29.22
N ILE A 10 -21.50 29.23 -28.57
CA ILE A 10 -20.56 30.23 -29.08
C ILE A 10 -19.16 29.62 -29.09
N VAL A 11 -18.55 29.51 -30.27
CA VAL A 11 -17.19 28.99 -30.46
C VAL A 11 -16.23 30.16 -30.70
N GLN A 12 -15.14 30.20 -29.93
CA GLN A 12 -14.05 31.17 -30.07
C GLN A 12 -12.71 30.42 -30.07
N THR A 13 -11.95 30.55 -31.15
CA THR A 13 -10.81 29.68 -31.44
C THR A 13 -9.57 30.52 -31.69
N PHE A 14 -8.55 30.38 -30.85
CA PHE A 14 -7.34 31.20 -30.89
C PHE A 14 -6.18 30.38 -31.45
N VAL A 15 -5.57 30.84 -32.55
CA VAL A 15 -4.55 30.09 -33.30
C VAL A 15 -3.28 30.93 -33.40
N ARG A 16 -2.10 30.34 -33.21
CA ARG A 16 -0.80 31.00 -33.41
C ARG A 16 0.08 30.16 -34.36
N PRO A 17 0.99 30.76 -35.15
CA PRO A 17 1.86 30.01 -36.05
C PRO A 17 2.99 29.30 -35.29
N LEU A 18 3.79 28.46 -35.95
CA LEU A 18 5.13 28.13 -35.46
C LEU A 18 6.07 29.28 -35.81
N ASP A 19 6.30 29.52 -37.11
CA ASP A 19 7.08 30.65 -37.62
C ASP A 19 6.20 31.73 -38.24
N HIS A 20 5.36 31.36 -39.22
CA HIS A 20 4.42 32.23 -39.93
C HIS A 20 3.14 31.47 -40.31
N PHE A 21 2.10 32.18 -40.72
CA PHE A 21 0.86 31.57 -41.21
C PHE A 21 0.95 31.27 -42.72
N PRO A 22 0.31 30.19 -43.21
CA PRO A 22 0.10 29.95 -44.64
C PRO A 22 -0.59 31.12 -45.34
N THR A 23 -0.28 31.31 -46.62
CA THR A 23 -0.89 32.35 -47.47
C THR A 23 -2.41 32.28 -47.42
N GLY A 24 -3.07 33.44 -47.24
CA GLY A 24 -4.53 33.54 -47.19
C GLY A 24 -5.20 33.13 -45.87
N PHE A 25 -4.50 32.49 -44.92
CA PHE A 25 -5.11 31.98 -43.68
C PHE A 25 -5.91 33.04 -42.90
N GLU A 26 -5.39 34.27 -42.76
CA GLU A 26 -6.11 35.34 -42.07
C GLU A 26 -7.39 35.81 -42.79
N ALA A 27 -7.52 35.60 -44.10
CA ALA A 27 -8.75 35.88 -44.84
C ALA A 27 -9.75 34.75 -44.63
N THR A 28 -9.32 33.49 -44.81
CA THR A 28 -10.15 32.29 -44.58
C THR A 28 -10.70 32.24 -43.15
N ALA A 29 -9.90 32.60 -42.14
CA ALA A 29 -10.34 32.69 -40.75
C ALA A 29 -11.44 33.76 -40.52
N LYS A 30 -11.35 34.92 -41.19
CA LYS A 30 -12.37 35.98 -41.13
C LYS A 30 -13.65 35.63 -41.91
N MET A 31 -13.55 34.73 -42.90
CA MET A 31 -14.68 34.26 -43.71
C MET A 31 -15.37 33.01 -43.13
N ASN A 32 -14.94 32.49 -41.98
CA ASN A 32 -15.58 31.33 -41.35
C ASN A 32 -16.98 31.70 -40.79
N GLY A 33 -18.03 31.16 -41.40
CA GLY A 33 -19.42 31.39 -40.98
C GLY A 33 -19.87 30.59 -39.74
N LYS A 34 -19.03 29.69 -39.20
CA LYS A 34 -19.34 28.90 -38.00
C LYS A 34 -18.21 29.01 -36.98
N GLY A 35 -18.37 29.92 -36.02
CA GLY A 35 -17.37 30.19 -34.96
C GLY A 35 -16.37 31.29 -35.32
N SER A 36 -15.76 31.89 -34.31
CA SER A 36 -14.81 33.00 -34.47
C SER A 36 -13.37 32.51 -34.36
N VAL A 37 -12.70 32.33 -35.50
CA VAL A 37 -11.28 31.97 -35.57
C VAL A 37 -10.42 33.24 -35.57
N LEU A 38 -9.54 33.35 -34.57
CA LEU A 38 -8.78 34.56 -34.27
C LEU A 38 -7.26 34.28 -34.35
N PRO A 39 -6.58 34.70 -35.44
CA PRO A 39 -5.13 34.55 -35.57
C PRO A 39 -4.38 35.44 -34.57
N MET A 40 -3.38 34.87 -33.91
CA MET A 40 -2.55 35.49 -32.86
C MET A 40 -1.09 35.42 -33.26
N LYS A 41 -0.38 36.54 -33.18
CA LYS A 41 1.02 36.65 -33.66
C LYS A 41 2.01 35.78 -32.89
N ASN A 42 1.72 35.42 -31.63
CA ASN A 42 2.54 34.56 -30.81
C ASN A 42 1.73 33.92 -29.67
N GLU A 43 2.34 32.97 -28.97
CA GLU A 43 1.69 32.21 -27.90
C GLU A 43 1.34 33.04 -26.66
N ARG A 44 2.10 34.09 -26.32
CA ARG A 44 1.73 35.01 -25.23
C ARG A 44 0.43 35.75 -25.54
N MET A 45 0.25 36.21 -26.79
CA MET A 45 -1.00 36.83 -27.23
C MET A 45 -2.17 35.85 -27.18
N LEU A 46 -1.96 34.59 -27.60
CA LEU A 46 -2.96 33.52 -27.49
C LEU A 46 -3.39 33.27 -26.04
N LEU A 47 -2.43 33.09 -25.12
CA LEU A 47 -2.71 32.85 -23.69
C LEU A 47 -3.43 34.06 -23.04
N ASN A 48 -3.00 35.28 -23.37
CA ASN A 48 -3.66 36.50 -22.91
C ASN A 48 -5.10 36.62 -23.44
N ALA A 49 -5.34 36.30 -24.72
CA ALA A 49 -6.66 36.32 -25.34
C ALA A 49 -7.59 35.27 -24.71
N LEU A 50 -7.09 34.06 -24.47
CA LEU A 50 -7.80 32.99 -23.75
C LEU A 50 -8.18 33.42 -22.32
N LEU A 51 -7.25 34.04 -21.56
CA LEU A 51 -7.52 34.58 -20.23
C LEU A 51 -8.54 35.73 -20.23
N VAL A 52 -8.60 36.52 -21.30
CA VAL A 52 -9.65 37.55 -21.50
C VAL A 52 -10.99 36.92 -21.85
N ALA A 53 -11.03 35.89 -22.70
CA ALA A 53 -12.26 35.17 -23.05
C ALA A 53 -12.86 34.45 -21.83
N ILE A 54 -12.05 33.74 -21.04
CA ILE A 54 -12.46 33.12 -19.78
C ILE A 54 -12.99 34.18 -18.80
N HIS A 55 -12.36 35.35 -18.72
CA HIS A 55 -12.84 36.42 -17.83
C HIS A 55 -14.14 37.08 -18.32
N LYS A 56 -14.32 37.25 -19.64
CA LYS A 56 -15.50 37.88 -20.24
C LYS A 56 -16.74 36.97 -20.18
N ASN A 57 -16.56 35.69 -20.45
CA ASN A 57 -17.65 34.70 -20.46
C ASN A 57 -17.90 34.10 -19.05
N ASP A 58 -16.96 34.31 -18.12
CA ASP A 58 -16.95 33.89 -16.71
C ASP A 58 -17.58 32.51 -16.38
N PRO A 59 -17.15 31.40 -17.04
CA PRO A 59 -17.80 30.11 -16.89
C PRO A 59 -17.72 29.56 -15.46
N ASP A 60 -18.87 29.10 -14.94
CA ASP A 60 -18.96 28.37 -13.66
C ASP A 60 -18.32 26.99 -13.71
N ILE A 61 -18.40 26.33 -14.87
CA ILE A 61 -17.95 24.95 -15.09
C ILE A 61 -17.08 24.94 -16.34
N ILE A 62 -15.87 24.39 -16.20
CA ILE A 62 -14.99 24.01 -17.31
C ILE A 62 -15.22 22.51 -17.56
N VAL A 63 -15.41 22.11 -18.81
CA VAL A 63 -15.55 20.70 -19.23
C VAL A 63 -14.39 20.37 -20.15
N GLY A 64 -13.81 19.17 -20.02
CA GLY A 64 -12.74 18.70 -20.90
C GLY A 64 -12.39 17.23 -20.68
N HIS A 65 -11.50 16.72 -21.52
CA HIS A 65 -10.89 15.40 -21.36
C HIS A 65 -9.41 15.58 -20.98
N ASP A 66 -8.99 14.92 -19.90
CA ASP A 66 -7.62 14.98 -19.36
C ASP A 66 -7.10 16.41 -19.11
N PHE A 67 -8.04 17.29 -18.75
CA PHE A 67 -7.75 18.69 -18.53
C PHE A 67 -7.00 18.90 -17.22
N LEU A 68 -7.44 18.25 -16.13
CA LEU A 68 -6.71 18.29 -14.85
C LEU A 68 -5.36 17.59 -14.96
N GLY A 69 -5.30 16.51 -15.74
CA GLY A 69 -4.19 15.56 -15.75
C GLY A 69 -3.11 15.82 -16.80
N VAL A 70 -3.35 16.66 -17.82
CA VAL A 70 -2.32 17.13 -18.77
C VAL A 70 -2.49 18.63 -19.06
N SER A 71 -3.63 19.03 -19.64
CA SER A 71 -3.77 20.33 -20.32
C SER A 71 -3.63 21.54 -19.40
N LEU A 72 -4.16 21.47 -18.18
CA LEU A 72 -4.04 22.53 -17.16
C LEU A 72 -2.58 22.74 -16.75
N ASP A 73 -1.82 21.67 -16.56
CA ASP A 73 -0.43 21.75 -16.14
C ASP A 73 0.45 22.36 -17.24
N VAL A 74 0.24 21.95 -18.50
CA VAL A 74 0.88 22.59 -19.67
C VAL A 74 0.52 24.08 -19.72
N LEU A 75 -0.76 24.45 -19.63
CA LEU A 75 -1.21 25.85 -19.64
C LEU A 75 -0.57 26.67 -18.52
N LEU A 76 -0.53 26.16 -17.29
CA LEU A 76 0.06 26.86 -16.13
C LEU A 76 1.57 27.08 -16.32
N HIS A 77 2.30 26.08 -16.82
CA HIS A 77 3.72 26.22 -17.13
C HIS A 77 3.96 27.24 -18.25
N ARG A 78 3.27 27.15 -19.38
CA ARG A 78 3.42 28.10 -20.50
C ARG A 78 3.03 29.53 -20.11
N MET A 79 1.96 29.72 -19.33
CA MET A 79 1.57 31.03 -18.78
C MET A 79 2.64 31.61 -17.84
N ARG A 80 3.27 30.78 -17.00
CA ARG A 80 4.36 31.23 -16.11
C ARG A 80 5.59 31.63 -16.91
N ASP A 81 6.02 30.80 -17.85
CA ASP A 81 7.30 30.92 -18.55
C ASP A 81 7.26 32.04 -19.60
N LEU A 82 6.14 32.21 -20.31
CA LEU A 82 5.90 33.35 -21.23
C LEU A 82 5.45 34.64 -20.49
N LYS A 83 5.33 34.59 -19.16
CA LYS A 83 4.89 35.69 -18.27
C LYS A 83 3.53 36.29 -18.69
N ALA A 84 2.53 35.43 -18.91
CA ALA A 84 1.19 35.82 -19.35
C ALA A 84 0.50 36.76 -18.35
N ASP A 85 -0.25 37.72 -18.90
CA ASP A 85 -0.82 38.85 -18.16
C ASP A 85 -2.12 38.45 -17.46
N HIS A 86 -2.22 38.77 -16.16
CA HIS A 86 -3.36 38.42 -15.31
C HIS A 86 -3.71 36.91 -15.28
N TRP A 87 -2.71 36.03 -15.29
CA TRP A 87 -2.83 34.55 -15.20
C TRP A 87 -3.92 34.04 -14.21
N SER A 88 -4.16 34.73 -13.09
CA SER A 88 -5.17 34.34 -12.10
C SER A 88 -6.61 34.37 -12.62
N ARG A 89 -6.88 34.97 -13.80
CA ARG A 89 -8.18 34.93 -14.51
C ARG A 89 -8.62 33.52 -14.92
N ILE A 90 -7.73 32.53 -14.87
CA ILE A 90 -8.06 31.11 -15.06
C ILE A 90 -9.02 30.60 -13.96
N GLY A 91 -8.94 31.16 -12.75
CA GLY A 91 -9.97 31.05 -11.70
C GLY A 91 -10.84 32.31 -11.63
N ARG A 92 -11.65 32.46 -10.57
CA ARG A 92 -12.33 33.73 -10.25
C ARG A 92 -11.58 34.60 -9.24
N PHE A 93 -10.73 33.99 -8.39
CA PHE A 93 -9.98 34.73 -7.38
C PHE A 93 -8.74 35.40 -7.95
N ARG A 94 -8.69 36.74 -7.91
CA ARG A 94 -7.50 37.53 -8.24
C ARG A 94 -6.36 37.17 -7.29
N ARG A 95 -5.17 36.86 -7.81
CA ARG A 95 -3.97 36.51 -7.03
C ARG A 95 -2.76 37.28 -7.55
N SER A 96 -2.00 37.90 -6.66
CA SER A 96 -0.78 38.65 -6.98
C SER A 96 0.43 37.73 -7.17
N ALA A 97 0.59 36.73 -6.29
CA ALA A 97 1.67 35.75 -6.33
C ALA A 97 1.21 34.41 -6.92
N TRP A 98 2.11 33.76 -7.68
CA TRP A 98 1.93 32.39 -8.18
C TRP A 98 2.01 31.37 -7.03
N PRO A 99 1.01 30.48 -6.83
CA PRO A 99 1.16 29.30 -5.99
C PRO A 99 2.25 28.34 -6.55
N ARG A 100 2.85 27.50 -5.69
CA ARG A 100 3.68 26.36 -6.15
C ARG A 100 2.79 25.47 -7.03
N ILE A 101 3.14 25.37 -8.32
CA ILE A 101 2.60 24.35 -9.22
C ILE A 101 3.03 23.00 -8.64
N GLY A 102 2.05 22.18 -8.27
CA GLY A 102 2.25 20.83 -7.73
C GLY A 102 2.54 19.82 -8.83
N LYS A 103 2.61 18.53 -8.44
CA LYS A 103 2.71 17.43 -9.42
C LYS A 103 1.50 17.45 -10.38
N GLN A 104 1.73 16.93 -11.58
CA GLN A 104 0.71 16.76 -12.61
C GLN A 104 -0.58 16.14 -12.05
N GLY A 105 -1.75 16.69 -12.40
CA GLY A 105 -3.04 16.28 -11.82
C GLY A 105 -3.40 16.90 -10.46
N THR A 106 -2.51 17.64 -9.78
CA THR A 106 -2.75 18.20 -8.43
C THR A 106 -3.03 19.71 -8.39
N ASN A 107 -3.24 20.33 -9.55
CA ASN A 107 -3.29 21.78 -9.73
C ASN A 107 -4.70 22.39 -9.86
N LEU A 108 -5.75 21.63 -9.49
CA LEU A 108 -7.14 22.13 -9.35
C LEU A 108 -7.25 23.40 -8.48
N ARG A 109 -6.29 23.64 -7.58
CA ARG A 109 -6.13 24.87 -6.77
C ARG A 109 -6.00 26.16 -7.57
N PHE A 110 -5.67 26.10 -8.87
CA PHE A 110 -5.59 27.28 -9.73
C PHE A 110 -6.97 27.72 -10.24
N LEU A 111 -7.92 26.79 -10.39
CA LEU A 111 -9.28 27.05 -10.89
C LEU A 111 -10.25 27.53 -9.79
N THR A 112 -9.76 28.05 -8.66
CA THR A 112 -10.65 28.39 -7.52
C THR A 112 -11.77 29.36 -7.94
N GLY A 113 -13.02 28.98 -7.61
CA GLY A 113 -14.22 29.70 -8.02
C GLY A 113 -14.83 29.25 -9.35
N ARG A 114 -14.18 28.32 -10.07
CA ARG A 114 -14.73 27.55 -11.19
C ARG A 114 -14.71 26.07 -10.83
N MET A 115 -15.68 25.31 -11.33
CA MET A 115 -15.71 23.85 -11.21
C MET A 115 -15.08 23.22 -12.45
N LEU A 116 -14.52 22.02 -12.30
CA LEU A 116 -13.96 21.25 -13.42
C LEU A 116 -14.70 19.91 -13.53
N CYS A 117 -15.20 19.61 -14.72
CA CYS A 117 -15.78 18.33 -15.10
C CYS A 117 -14.83 17.63 -16.07
N ASP A 118 -13.91 16.83 -15.54
CA ASP A 118 -12.95 16.08 -16.36
C ASP A 118 -13.51 14.69 -16.73
N LEU A 119 -13.67 14.45 -18.04
CA LEU A 119 -14.17 13.19 -18.58
C LEU A 119 -13.20 12.01 -18.41
N SER A 120 -11.91 12.27 -18.15
CA SER A 120 -10.93 11.24 -17.80
C SER A 120 -10.75 11.08 -16.27
N GLY A 121 -11.42 11.91 -15.46
CA GLY A 121 -11.33 11.87 -14.00
C GLY A 121 -11.98 10.64 -13.36
N ASP A 122 -11.62 10.33 -12.11
CA ASP A 122 -12.12 9.15 -11.38
C ASP A 122 -13.65 9.13 -11.21
N ALA A 123 -14.30 10.31 -11.14
CA ALA A 123 -15.76 10.38 -11.11
C ALA A 123 -16.37 9.88 -12.42
N ALA A 124 -15.92 10.42 -13.56
CA ALA A 124 -16.36 10.02 -14.89
C ALA A 124 -16.03 8.54 -15.18
N LYS A 125 -14.82 8.08 -14.87
CA LYS A 125 -14.41 6.66 -14.94
C LYS A 125 -15.25 5.72 -14.05
N SER A 126 -15.99 6.26 -13.06
CA SER A 126 -16.91 5.49 -12.20
C SER A 126 -18.38 5.54 -12.65
N MET A 127 -18.70 6.35 -13.65
CA MET A 127 -20.04 6.50 -14.26
C MET A 127 -20.07 5.95 -15.70
N ILE A 128 -18.95 6.05 -16.42
CA ILE A 128 -18.78 5.63 -17.82
C ILE A 128 -18.03 4.30 -17.87
N LEU A 129 -18.72 3.26 -18.35
CA LEU A 129 -18.11 2.00 -18.75
C LEU A 129 -17.37 2.20 -20.08
N SER A 130 -16.04 2.06 -20.07
CA SER A 130 -15.18 2.10 -21.25
C SER A 130 -13.91 1.27 -21.01
N THR A 131 -13.26 0.86 -22.10
CA THR A 131 -12.02 0.07 -22.08
C THR A 131 -10.81 0.95 -21.80
N THR A 132 -10.56 1.97 -22.63
CA THR A 132 -9.39 2.85 -22.56
C THR A 132 -9.69 4.23 -21.97
N TRP A 133 -10.94 4.70 -22.05
CA TRP A 133 -11.35 6.09 -21.79
C TRP A 133 -10.59 7.15 -22.61
N SER A 134 -10.03 6.83 -23.79
CA SER A 134 -9.56 7.87 -24.72
C SER A 134 -10.75 8.62 -25.34
N LEU A 135 -10.56 9.88 -25.78
CA LEU A 135 -11.65 10.66 -26.38
C LEU A 135 -12.25 9.94 -27.60
N THR A 136 -11.40 9.34 -28.43
CA THR A 136 -11.80 8.53 -29.60
C THR A 136 -12.68 7.34 -29.24
N GLU A 137 -12.35 6.60 -28.18
CA GLU A 137 -13.17 5.47 -27.72
C GLU A 137 -14.47 5.95 -27.04
N LEU A 138 -14.46 7.09 -26.35
CA LEU A 138 -15.66 7.69 -25.76
C LEU A 138 -16.63 8.20 -26.84
N CYS A 139 -16.14 8.80 -27.93
CA CYS A 139 -16.98 9.19 -29.07
C CYS A 139 -17.57 7.95 -29.77
N LYS A 140 -16.76 6.91 -30.00
CA LYS A 140 -17.21 5.66 -30.61
C LYS A 140 -18.28 4.94 -29.78
N SER A 141 -18.06 4.80 -28.47
CA SER A 141 -18.96 4.04 -27.57
C SER A 141 -20.22 4.82 -27.16
N LEU A 142 -20.12 6.12 -26.86
CA LEU A 142 -21.24 6.91 -26.29
C LEU A 142 -22.01 7.73 -27.33
N LEU A 143 -21.32 8.24 -28.36
CA LEU A 143 -21.91 9.06 -29.42
C LEU A 143 -22.14 8.29 -30.73
N LYS A 144 -21.56 7.09 -30.87
CA LYS A 144 -21.53 6.29 -32.11
C LYS A 144 -20.90 7.02 -33.30
N GLN A 145 -19.96 7.93 -33.04
CA GLN A 145 -19.22 8.67 -34.06
C GLN A 145 -17.75 8.28 -34.08
N GLN A 146 -17.19 8.14 -35.27
CA GLN A 146 -15.77 7.88 -35.48
C GLN A 146 -15.00 9.21 -35.47
N ARG A 147 -14.21 9.42 -34.42
CA ARG A 147 -13.24 10.51 -34.33
C ARG A 147 -11.93 10.07 -35.00
N GLU A 148 -11.38 10.93 -35.86
CA GLU A 148 -10.00 10.81 -36.34
C GLU A 148 -9.02 11.24 -35.22
N ASP A 149 -7.89 10.55 -35.08
CA ASP A 149 -6.88 10.87 -34.06
C ASP A 149 -5.62 11.41 -34.75
N ILE A 150 -5.16 12.59 -34.34
CA ILE A 150 -3.96 13.23 -34.90
C ILE A 150 -2.77 12.89 -34.00
N ASP A 151 -1.73 12.28 -34.58
CA ASP A 151 -0.50 11.96 -33.86
C ASP A 151 0.23 13.26 -33.42
N PRO A 152 0.73 13.34 -32.18
CA PRO A 152 1.56 14.47 -31.74
C PRO A 152 2.77 14.74 -32.65
N ASP A 153 3.36 13.71 -33.26
CA ASP A 153 4.48 13.88 -34.21
C ASP A 153 4.02 14.66 -35.46
N ASP A 154 2.89 14.26 -36.05
CA ASP A 154 2.32 14.84 -37.27
C ASP A 154 1.78 16.26 -37.06
N THR A 155 1.49 16.66 -35.82
CA THR A 155 0.93 17.98 -35.47
C THR A 155 1.75 19.14 -36.05
N THR A 156 3.08 19.01 -36.11
CA THR A 156 3.97 20.04 -36.70
C THR A 156 3.67 20.29 -38.18
N SER A 157 3.32 19.24 -38.94
CA SER A 157 3.03 19.32 -40.38
C SER A 157 1.76 20.12 -40.72
N TYR A 158 0.86 20.33 -39.76
CA TYR A 158 -0.33 21.16 -39.95
C TYR A 158 -0.05 22.66 -39.81
N PHE A 159 1.11 23.04 -39.25
CA PHE A 159 1.54 24.43 -39.03
C PHE A 159 2.66 24.87 -39.99
N ASP A 160 2.91 24.11 -41.05
CA ASP A 160 3.88 24.47 -42.10
C ASP A 160 3.39 25.69 -42.90
N GLY A 161 4.02 26.83 -42.66
CA GLY A 161 3.74 28.10 -43.35
C GLY A 161 4.21 28.14 -44.80
N SER A 162 5.10 27.23 -45.23
CA SER A 162 5.62 27.19 -46.61
C SER A 162 4.59 26.68 -47.62
N VAL A 163 3.54 26.00 -47.14
CA VAL A 163 2.42 25.54 -47.97
C VAL A 163 1.59 26.75 -48.40
N GLY A 164 1.44 26.96 -49.71
CA GLY A 164 0.69 28.08 -50.29
C GLY A 164 -0.84 28.05 -50.09
N SER A 165 -1.37 27.16 -49.25
CA SER A 165 -2.79 26.86 -49.11
C SER A 165 -3.17 26.69 -47.62
N PRO A 166 -4.16 27.44 -47.08
CA PRO A 166 -4.47 27.43 -45.65
C PRO A 166 -5.28 26.22 -45.17
N GLU A 167 -5.74 25.36 -46.06
CA GLU A 167 -6.66 24.24 -45.80
C GLU A 167 -6.12 23.28 -44.73
N ARG A 168 -4.82 22.94 -44.77
CA ARG A 168 -4.22 21.98 -43.82
C ARG A 168 -4.32 22.50 -42.39
N LEU A 169 -3.93 23.75 -42.15
CA LEU A 169 -4.07 24.40 -40.84
C LEU A 169 -5.55 24.55 -40.46
N MET A 170 -6.43 24.90 -41.40
CA MET A 170 -7.87 24.99 -41.14
C MET A 170 -8.52 23.65 -40.76
N THR A 171 -8.03 22.52 -41.28
CA THR A 171 -8.47 21.17 -40.87
C THR A 171 -8.07 20.89 -39.42
N PHE A 172 -6.85 21.20 -39.01
CA PHE A 172 -6.42 21.07 -37.61
C PHE A 172 -7.24 21.97 -36.67
N VAL A 173 -7.51 23.22 -37.07
CA VAL A 173 -8.35 24.16 -36.31
C VAL A 173 -9.77 23.60 -36.12
N ARG A 174 -10.40 23.07 -37.19
CA ARG A 174 -11.72 22.43 -37.12
C ARG A 174 -11.73 21.18 -36.25
N HIS A 175 -10.65 20.40 -36.26
CA HIS A 175 -10.49 19.23 -35.39
C HIS A 175 -10.52 19.62 -33.91
N CYS A 176 -9.80 20.68 -33.53
CA CYS A 176 -9.86 21.21 -32.16
C CYS A 176 -11.25 21.75 -31.77
N GLU A 177 -11.99 22.34 -32.70
CA GLU A 177 -13.38 22.79 -32.47
C GLU A 177 -14.35 21.61 -32.26
N LEU A 178 -14.17 20.52 -33.02
CA LEU A 178 -14.94 19.28 -32.86
C LEU A 178 -14.63 18.59 -31.52
N ASP A 179 -13.37 18.55 -31.08
CA ASP A 179 -13.00 17.98 -29.77
C ASP A 179 -13.65 18.76 -28.61
N ALA A 180 -13.66 20.09 -28.68
CA ALA A 180 -14.37 20.93 -27.71
C ALA A 180 -15.89 20.64 -27.69
N HIS A 181 -16.50 20.37 -28.86
CA HIS A 181 -17.89 19.95 -28.95
C HIS A 181 -18.11 18.54 -28.36
N TYR A 182 -17.24 17.57 -28.66
CA TYR A 182 -17.33 16.21 -28.13
C TYR A 182 -17.26 16.16 -26.60
N HIS A 183 -16.43 16.98 -25.97
CA HIS A 183 -16.40 17.12 -24.51
C HIS A 183 -17.77 17.49 -23.93
N MET A 184 -18.46 18.46 -24.54
CA MET A 184 -19.80 18.90 -24.12
C MET A 184 -20.87 17.84 -24.43
N ALA A 185 -20.82 17.23 -25.61
CA ALA A 185 -21.76 16.19 -26.03
C ALA A 185 -21.70 14.96 -25.11
N ILE A 186 -20.50 14.48 -24.76
CA ILE A 186 -20.31 13.35 -23.83
C ILE A 186 -20.83 13.72 -22.43
N ALA A 187 -20.47 14.89 -21.90
CA ALA A 187 -20.90 15.34 -20.57
C ALA A 187 -22.44 15.46 -20.46
N ALA A 188 -23.10 15.90 -21.53
CA ALA A 188 -24.55 15.95 -21.64
C ALA A 188 -25.19 14.56 -21.78
N LYS A 189 -24.65 13.70 -22.66
CA LYS A 189 -25.13 12.34 -22.94
C LYS A 189 -25.12 11.44 -21.70
N VAL A 190 -24.08 11.56 -20.87
CA VAL A 190 -23.89 10.84 -19.61
C VAL A 190 -24.62 11.52 -18.44
N GLN A 191 -25.19 12.71 -18.65
CA GLN A 191 -25.83 13.55 -17.62
C GLN A 191 -24.90 13.84 -16.42
N MET A 192 -23.60 14.04 -16.68
CA MET A 192 -22.56 14.24 -15.66
C MET A 192 -22.93 15.32 -14.63
N LEU A 193 -23.40 16.48 -15.10
CA LEU A 193 -23.71 17.63 -14.24
C LEU A 193 -25.02 17.45 -13.45
N PRO A 194 -26.17 17.04 -14.04
CA PRO A 194 -27.37 16.66 -13.28
C PRO A 194 -27.12 15.57 -12.23
N LEU A 195 -26.42 14.49 -12.59
CA LEU A 195 -26.12 13.39 -11.68
C LEU A 195 -25.19 13.86 -10.54
N THR A 196 -24.14 14.61 -10.84
CA THR A 196 -23.24 15.17 -9.80
C THR A 196 -23.96 16.14 -8.88
N LYS A 197 -24.91 16.94 -9.39
CA LYS A 197 -25.77 17.79 -8.56
C LYS A 197 -26.59 16.92 -7.61
N GLN A 198 -27.33 15.92 -8.11
CA GLN A 198 -28.10 14.99 -7.27
C GLN A 198 -27.22 14.28 -6.23
N LEU A 199 -26.04 13.79 -6.61
CA LEU A 199 -25.09 13.15 -5.70
C LEU A 199 -24.55 14.07 -4.60
N THR A 200 -24.43 15.37 -4.89
CA THR A 200 -24.01 16.38 -3.91
C THR A 200 -25.17 16.74 -2.98
N ASN A 201 -26.35 17.01 -3.54
CA ASN A 201 -27.59 17.27 -2.81
C ASN A 201 -28.08 16.07 -1.96
N LEU A 202 -27.64 14.83 -2.25
CA LEU A 202 -27.89 13.65 -1.40
C LEU A 202 -26.97 13.57 -0.17
N ALA A 203 -25.80 14.23 -0.18
CA ALA A 203 -25.04 14.47 1.04
C ALA A 203 -25.67 15.57 1.90
N GLU A 204 -26.34 16.53 1.26
CA GLU A 204 -27.08 17.62 1.90
C GLU A 204 -28.47 17.16 2.41
N ILE A 205 -28.49 16.30 3.43
CA ILE A 205 -29.72 15.98 4.17
C ILE A 205 -30.21 17.26 4.88
N ARG A 206 -31.10 17.98 4.20
CA ARG A 206 -31.85 19.19 4.57
C ARG A 206 -31.35 19.98 5.80
N GLY A 207 -30.69 21.11 5.53
CA GLY A 207 -30.92 22.34 6.33
C GLY A 207 -29.73 22.95 7.07
N MET A 208 -28.49 22.48 6.90
CA MET A 208 -27.33 23.08 7.58
C MET A 208 -26.16 23.49 6.67
N LEU A 209 -25.44 24.52 7.14
CA LEU A 209 -24.55 25.39 6.37
C LEU A 209 -23.15 24.81 6.04
N ILE A 210 -23.05 23.51 5.76
CA ILE A 210 -21.78 22.83 5.44
C ILE A 210 -21.86 22.25 4.03
N LEU A 211 -21.84 23.11 3.02
CA LEU A 211 -21.91 22.71 1.60
C LEU A 211 -20.77 21.72 1.27
N HIS A 212 -21.10 20.50 0.84
CA HIS A 212 -20.11 19.62 0.21
C HIS A 212 -19.76 20.22 -1.16
N PRO A 213 -18.50 20.60 -1.44
CA PRO A 213 -18.19 21.26 -2.71
C PRO A 213 -18.47 20.33 -3.90
N MET A 214 -19.43 20.68 -4.76
CA MET A 214 -19.77 19.90 -5.97
C MET A 214 -18.54 19.60 -6.85
N ASN A 215 -17.54 20.48 -6.85
CA ASN A 215 -16.25 20.28 -7.52
C ASN A 215 -15.46 19.06 -7.00
N LYS A 216 -15.67 18.62 -5.74
CA LYS A 216 -15.11 17.38 -5.21
C LYS A 216 -15.85 16.17 -5.76
N THR A 217 -17.19 16.16 -5.71
CA THR A 217 -17.99 15.11 -6.36
C THR A 217 -17.63 14.93 -7.84
N LEU A 218 -17.35 16.02 -8.57
CA LEU A 218 -16.91 16.00 -9.98
C LEU A 218 -15.51 15.39 -10.19
N ASN A 219 -14.60 15.47 -9.22
CA ASN A 219 -13.18 15.11 -9.42
C ASN A 219 -12.70 13.89 -8.61
N GLY A 220 -13.44 13.42 -7.60
CA GLY A 220 -13.16 12.13 -6.96
C GLY A 220 -13.70 11.92 -5.54
N GLY A 221 -13.51 10.70 -5.02
CA GLY A 221 -13.74 10.38 -3.60
C GLY A 221 -15.15 9.90 -3.23
N ARG A 222 -15.45 8.62 -3.48
CA ARG A 222 -16.62 7.94 -2.86
C ARG A 222 -16.58 8.02 -1.32
N ALA A 223 -15.39 7.82 -0.75
CA ALA A 223 -15.17 7.91 0.70
C ALA A 223 -15.41 9.31 1.27
N GLU A 224 -15.05 10.38 0.55
CA GLU A 224 -15.29 11.75 1.04
C GLU A 224 -16.78 12.12 0.97
N ARG A 225 -17.54 11.68 -0.04
CA ARG A 225 -19.01 11.85 -0.03
C ARG A 225 -19.67 11.18 1.19
N ASN A 226 -19.25 9.96 1.51
CA ASN A 226 -19.78 9.23 2.67
C ASN A 226 -19.31 9.84 4.00
N GLU A 227 -18.09 10.41 4.07
CA GLU A 227 -17.66 11.23 5.22
C GLU A 227 -18.64 12.39 5.45
N TYR A 228 -19.03 13.14 4.41
CA TYR A 228 -19.96 14.25 4.57
C TYR A 228 -21.39 13.79 4.94
N ILE A 229 -21.92 12.72 4.33
CA ILE A 229 -23.22 12.12 4.71
C ILE A 229 -23.26 11.81 6.22
N LEU A 230 -22.21 11.17 6.75
CA LEU A 230 -22.09 10.85 8.16
C LEU A 230 -21.95 12.12 9.02
N LEU A 231 -21.07 13.07 8.65
CA LEU A 231 -20.91 14.34 9.36
C LEU A 231 -22.22 15.11 9.49
N HIS A 232 -23.01 15.21 8.42
CA HIS A 232 -24.31 15.88 8.46
C HIS A 232 -25.27 15.20 9.43
N LYS A 233 -25.41 13.87 9.36
CA LYS A 233 -26.38 13.17 10.22
C LYS A 233 -25.97 13.14 11.69
N PHE A 234 -24.68 12.92 12.00
CA PHE A 234 -24.21 12.98 13.38
C PHE A 234 -24.36 14.39 13.97
N HIS A 235 -24.05 15.45 13.20
CA HIS A 235 -24.23 16.83 13.65
C HIS A 235 -25.71 17.22 13.81
N GLU A 236 -26.60 16.78 12.92
CA GLU A 236 -28.06 16.93 13.05
C GLU A 236 -28.54 16.34 14.39
N LEU A 237 -28.08 15.12 14.70
CA LEU A 237 -28.39 14.37 15.91
C LEU A 237 -27.55 14.80 17.15
N LYS A 238 -26.79 15.90 17.07
CA LYS A 238 -25.97 16.49 18.14
C LYS A 238 -24.83 15.61 18.69
N PHE A 239 -24.36 14.64 17.91
CA PHE A 239 -23.15 13.89 18.21
C PHE A 239 -21.89 14.69 17.89
N ILE A 240 -20.83 14.47 18.68
CA ILE A 240 -19.48 14.94 18.37
C ILE A 240 -18.87 14.00 17.32
N CYS A 241 -18.56 14.53 16.14
CA CYS A 241 -17.93 13.77 15.06
C CYS A 241 -16.42 13.59 15.32
N PRO A 242 -15.80 12.44 14.97
CA PRO A 242 -14.36 12.23 15.08
C PRO A 242 -13.57 13.31 14.32
N ASP A 243 -12.35 13.65 14.74
CA ASP A 243 -11.53 14.63 14.01
C ASP A 243 -10.93 14.11 12.71
N LYS A 244 -10.72 15.02 11.75
CA LYS A 244 -10.16 14.69 10.43
C LYS A 244 -8.63 14.60 10.52
N SER A 245 -8.11 13.43 10.88
CA SER A 245 -6.68 13.14 10.91
C SER A 245 -5.99 13.40 9.57
N TRP A 246 -4.88 14.15 9.55
CA TRP A 246 -4.08 14.41 8.36
C TRP A 246 -2.77 13.61 8.40
N GLY A 247 -2.55 12.74 7.41
CA GLY A 247 -1.39 11.85 7.33
C GLY A 247 -1.77 10.37 7.49
N LYS A 248 -0.76 9.49 7.54
CA LYS A 248 -0.96 8.10 7.96
C LYS A 248 -1.15 8.10 9.48
N LYS A 249 -2.32 7.69 9.97
CA LYS A 249 -2.46 7.33 11.39
C LYS A 249 -1.45 6.21 11.68
N SER A 250 -0.50 6.48 12.56
CA SER A 250 0.00 5.42 13.44
C SER A 250 -1.18 5.00 14.29
N VAL A 251 -1.81 3.88 13.95
CA VAL A 251 -2.69 3.19 14.89
C VAL A 251 -1.85 2.91 16.12
N VAL A 252 -2.29 3.41 17.28
CA VAL A 252 -1.70 3.02 18.55
C VAL A 252 -1.87 1.52 18.64
N LYS A 253 -0.76 0.78 18.60
CA LYS A 253 -0.79 -0.63 18.96
C LYS A 253 -1.14 -0.69 20.45
N PRO A 254 -1.97 -1.65 20.90
CA PRO A 254 -1.90 -2.09 22.28
C PRO A 254 -0.44 -2.38 22.63
N GLU A 255 0.00 -1.95 23.80
CA GLU A 255 1.30 -2.37 24.30
C GLU A 255 1.24 -3.89 24.56
N PRO A 256 2.19 -4.68 24.05
CA PRO A 256 2.18 -6.11 24.29
C PRO A 256 2.40 -6.36 25.79
N ALA A 257 1.59 -7.24 26.39
CA ALA A 257 1.87 -7.73 27.72
C ALA A 257 3.28 -8.38 27.73
N GLU A 258 4.15 -7.90 28.61
CA GLU A 258 5.53 -8.35 28.71
C GLU A 258 5.60 -9.75 29.34
N ASP A 259 5.51 -10.82 28.53
CA ASP A 259 6.19 -12.11 28.82
C ASP A 259 6.14 -13.21 27.72
N ASP A 260 5.52 -13.01 26.53
CA ASP A 260 5.51 -14.05 25.45
C ASP A 260 6.49 -13.76 24.27
N PRO A 261 7.58 -14.55 24.11
CA PRO A 261 8.48 -14.47 22.96
C PRO A 261 7.89 -14.95 21.63
N GLU A 262 6.78 -15.72 21.61
CA GLU A 262 6.22 -16.28 20.37
C GLU A 262 5.49 -15.19 19.53
N ALA A 263 4.90 -14.18 20.19
CA ALA A 263 4.28 -13.02 19.54
C ALA A 263 5.23 -12.24 18.61
N LEU A 264 6.52 -12.13 18.96
CA LEU A 264 7.54 -11.44 18.15
C LEU A 264 7.75 -12.08 16.77
N LYS A 265 7.42 -13.36 16.60
CA LYS A 265 7.56 -14.11 15.33
C LYS A 265 6.57 -13.65 14.25
N TYR A 266 5.45 -13.04 14.63
CA TYR A 266 4.40 -12.61 13.70
C TYR A 266 4.64 -11.21 13.11
N LEU A 267 5.52 -10.41 13.73
CA LEU A 267 5.75 -9.00 13.38
C LEU A 267 6.69 -8.76 12.18
N SER A 268 7.29 -9.80 11.62
CA SER A 268 8.33 -9.70 10.56
C SER A 268 7.82 -9.88 9.11
N LYS A 269 6.51 -10.09 8.88
CA LYS A 269 5.96 -10.21 7.51
C LYS A 269 5.89 -8.83 6.81
N GLY A 270 6.66 -8.70 5.72
CA GLY A 270 7.09 -7.41 5.17
C GLY A 270 6.10 -6.62 4.30
N LYS A 271 6.58 -5.45 3.83
CA LYS A 271 5.85 -4.51 2.96
C LYS A 271 5.70 -5.04 1.52
N GLY A 272 4.80 -5.99 1.30
CA GLY A 272 4.54 -6.57 -0.02
C GLY A 272 3.11 -7.08 -0.17
N GLY A 273 2.24 -6.28 -0.79
CA GLY A 273 0.79 -6.49 -0.79
C GLY A 273 0.12 -5.91 0.45
N LYS A 274 -1.15 -5.50 0.32
CA LYS A 274 -2.01 -5.28 1.49
C LYS A 274 -2.47 -6.66 1.94
N LYS A 275 -2.10 -7.10 3.15
CA LYS A 275 -2.87 -8.15 3.83
C LYS A 275 -4.30 -7.65 4.02
N ASP A 276 -5.26 -8.53 3.87
CA ASP A 276 -6.63 -8.27 4.32
C ASP A 276 -6.65 -8.10 5.84
N LYS A 277 -7.46 -7.13 6.30
CA LYS A 277 -7.48 -6.64 7.70
C LYS A 277 -8.57 -7.26 8.56
N TYR A 278 -9.45 -8.00 7.91
CA TYR A 278 -10.59 -8.77 8.41
C TYR A 278 -11.03 -9.66 7.24
N LYS A 279 -11.71 -10.77 7.51
CA LYS A 279 -12.16 -11.72 6.48
C LYS A 279 -13.30 -11.10 5.66
N GLY A 280 -13.23 -11.27 4.34
CA GLY A 280 -14.20 -10.74 3.39
C GLY A 280 -15.52 -11.51 3.34
N GLY A 281 -16.18 -11.44 2.18
CA GLY A 281 -17.32 -12.31 1.86
C GLY A 281 -16.91 -13.79 1.77
N LEU A 282 -17.92 -14.67 1.69
CA LEU A 282 -17.74 -16.09 1.40
C LEU A 282 -17.90 -16.29 -0.11
N VAL A 283 -17.01 -17.10 -0.69
CA VAL A 283 -17.18 -17.70 -2.02
C VAL A 283 -17.26 -19.20 -1.80
N LEU A 284 -18.25 -19.86 -2.40
CA LEU A 284 -18.40 -21.31 -2.36
C LEU A 284 -17.61 -21.94 -3.52
N ASP A 285 -17.04 -23.12 -3.30
CA ASP A 285 -16.29 -23.82 -4.35
C ASP A 285 -17.22 -24.20 -5.53
N PRO A 286 -16.90 -23.80 -6.78
CA PRO A 286 -17.78 -23.99 -7.92
C PRO A 286 -17.77 -25.45 -8.41
N ARG A 287 -18.96 -26.03 -8.58
CA ARG A 287 -19.15 -27.25 -9.37
C ARG A 287 -19.01 -26.93 -10.84
N LYS A 288 -17.80 -27.16 -11.37
CA LYS A 288 -17.49 -27.11 -12.81
C LYS A 288 -18.33 -28.13 -13.58
N GLY A 289 -18.53 -27.86 -14.87
CA GLY A 289 -19.31 -28.70 -15.78
C GLY A 289 -20.28 -27.90 -16.65
N LEU A 290 -20.80 -28.53 -17.70
CA LEU A 290 -21.83 -27.98 -18.57
C LEU A 290 -23.23 -28.37 -18.04
N TRP A 291 -24.10 -27.37 -17.80
CA TRP A 291 -25.40 -27.57 -17.17
C TRP A 291 -26.53 -27.40 -18.20
N ASN A 292 -27.18 -28.50 -18.58
CA ASN A 292 -28.27 -28.53 -19.57
C ASN A 292 -29.66 -28.19 -18.99
N SER A 293 -29.78 -28.17 -17.66
CA SER A 293 -30.96 -27.75 -16.90
C SER A 293 -30.94 -26.26 -16.56
N HIS A 294 -32.08 -25.70 -16.14
CA HIS A 294 -32.11 -24.29 -15.73
C HIS A 294 -31.35 -24.08 -14.41
N VAL A 295 -30.44 -23.09 -14.41
CA VAL A 295 -29.73 -22.61 -13.22
C VAL A 295 -30.31 -21.27 -12.79
N LEU A 296 -30.81 -21.21 -11.56
CA LEU A 296 -31.29 -20.01 -10.89
C LEU A 296 -30.11 -19.22 -10.31
N VAL A 297 -30.08 -17.91 -10.54
CA VAL A 297 -29.18 -16.99 -9.84
C VAL A 297 -29.99 -16.14 -8.86
N MET A 298 -29.84 -16.45 -7.58
CA MET A 298 -30.50 -15.76 -6.47
C MET A 298 -29.52 -14.73 -5.87
N ASP A 299 -29.88 -13.44 -5.80
CA ASP A 299 -29.02 -12.35 -5.29
C ASP A 299 -29.69 -11.61 -4.13
N PHE A 300 -28.93 -11.28 -3.09
CA PHE A 300 -29.40 -10.52 -1.94
C PHE A 300 -29.40 -9.01 -2.21
N ASN A 301 -30.59 -8.41 -2.19
CA ASN A 301 -30.85 -6.99 -2.45
C ASN A 301 -30.01 -6.08 -1.52
N SER A 302 -28.82 -5.69 -2.01
CA SER A 302 -27.84 -4.89 -1.28
C SER A 302 -27.43 -5.47 0.08
N LEU A 303 -27.03 -6.75 0.11
CA LEU A 303 -26.64 -7.52 1.31
C LEU A 303 -26.06 -6.71 2.48
N TYR A 304 -24.85 -6.13 2.35
CA TYR A 304 -24.20 -5.46 3.50
C TYR A 304 -25.01 -4.27 4.08
N PRO A 305 -25.53 -3.31 3.28
CA PRO A 305 -26.53 -2.34 3.76
C PRO A 305 -27.78 -2.95 4.43
N SER A 306 -28.29 -4.07 3.93
CA SER A 306 -29.47 -4.72 4.48
C SER A 306 -29.17 -5.42 5.82
N ILE A 307 -28.03 -6.10 5.94
CA ILE A 307 -27.47 -6.64 7.20
C ILE A 307 -27.33 -5.56 8.27
N ILE A 308 -26.76 -4.40 7.92
CA ILE A 308 -26.60 -3.28 8.85
C ILE A 308 -27.96 -2.82 9.42
N GLN A 309 -29.01 -2.83 8.60
CA GLN A 309 -30.36 -2.49 9.06
C GLN A 309 -31.06 -3.62 9.82
N GLU A 310 -30.84 -4.88 9.46
CA GLU A 310 -31.44 -6.06 10.09
C GLU A 310 -30.98 -6.17 11.54
N TYR A 311 -29.66 -6.22 11.74
CA TYR A 311 -29.00 -6.40 13.04
C TYR A 311 -28.59 -5.09 13.73
N ASN A 312 -29.13 -3.95 13.27
CA ASN A 312 -28.95 -2.63 13.87
C ASN A 312 -27.47 -2.22 14.11
N ILE A 313 -26.57 -2.57 13.18
CA ILE A 313 -25.11 -2.38 13.35
C ILE A 313 -24.74 -0.90 13.22
N ASP A 314 -24.27 -0.27 14.30
CA ASP A 314 -23.92 1.14 14.30
C ASP A 314 -22.85 1.51 15.35
N PHE A 315 -22.24 2.68 15.17
CA PHE A 315 -21.34 3.31 16.14
C PHE A 315 -21.99 3.58 17.51
N THR A 316 -23.32 3.58 17.62
CA THR A 316 -24.05 3.82 18.87
C THR A 316 -24.77 2.60 19.44
N THR A 317 -24.58 1.41 18.85
CA THR A 317 -25.31 0.18 19.24
C THR A 317 -24.40 -0.99 19.61
N ILE A 318 -23.14 -1.00 19.13
CA ILE A 318 -22.09 -1.92 19.57
C ILE A 318 -21.24 -1.23 20.64
N ASN A 319 -20.95 -1.89 21.77
CA ASN A 319 -20.18 -1.30 22.86
C ASN A 319 -18.67 -1.25 22.56
N LYS A 320 -17.91 -0.58 23.44
CA LYS A 320 -16.45 -0.47 23.34
C LYS A 320 -15.68 -1.49 24.17
N SER A 321 -16.26 -2.03 25.24
CA SER A 321 -15.69 -3.10 26.06
C SER A 321 -15.28 -4.29 25.18
N ASP A 322 -16.26 -4.76 24.43
CA ASP A 322 -16.23 -5.92 23.53
C ASP A 322 -15.32 -5.70 22.29
N VAL A 323 -14.68 -4.52 22.19
CA VAL A 323 -13.90 -4.05 21.04
C VAL A 323 -12.40 -3.94 21.34
N GLU A 324 -12.01 -3.99 22.62
CA GLU A 324 -10.61 -3.86 23.05
C GLU A 324 -9.90 -5.21 23.28
N GLU A 325 -10.63 -6.30 23.55
CA GLU A 325 -10.07 -7.64 23.77
C GLU A 325 -9.85 -8.47 22.48
N ILE A 326 -10.46 -8.11 21.34
CA ILE A 326 -10.46 -8.93 20.12
C ILE A 326 -9.16 -8.80 19.32
N ASP A 327 -8.23 -9.71 19.59
CA ASP A 327 -7.00 -9.93 18.81
C ASP A 327 -7.29 -10.50 17.39
N ALA A 328 -6.26 -10.63 16.56
CA ALA A 328 -6.32 -10.90 15.12
C ALA A 328 -6.66 -12.35 14.74
N GLY A 329 -7.68 -12.94 15.38
CA GLY A 329 -8.23 -14.26 15.08
C GLY A 329 -9.73 -14.43 15.37
N GLU A 330 -10.26 -13.78 16.40
CA GLU A 330 -11.59 -14.10 16.95
C GLU A 330 -12.71 -13.17 16.45
N GLU A 331 -13.04 -13.25 15.15
CA GLU A 331 -14.09 -12.44 14.51
C GLU A 331 -15.53 -12.73 14.98
N GLY A 332 -15.74 -13.41 16.12
CA GLY A 332 -17.05 -13.94 16.55
C GLY A 332 -17.55 -13.50 17.94
N GLN A 333 -16.80 -12.69 18.69
CA GLN A 333 -17.16 -12.32 20.07
C GLN A 333 -18.01 -11.03 20.22
N LEU A 334 -18.30 -10.30 19.12
CA LEU A 334 -19.13 -9.10 19.18
C LEU A 334 -20.62 -9.46 19.26
N GLU A 335 -21.23 -9.33 20.43
CA GLU A 335 -22.66 -9.55 20.60
C GLU A 335 -23.50 -8.58 19.75
N LEU A 336 -24.57 -9.11 19.15
CA LEU A 336 -25.54 -8.31 18.39
C LEU A 336 -26.46 -7.55 19.34
N PRO A 337 -26.81 -6.28 19.05
CA PRO A 337 -27.65 -5.49 19.93
C PRO A 337 -29.07 -6.07 20.02
N GLY A 338 -29.58 -6.19 21.25
CA GLY A 338 -30.92 -6.71 21.52
C GLY A 338 -32.01 -5.95 20.74
N SER A 339 -33.08 -6.66 20.38
CA SER A 339 -34.16 -6.16 19.50
C SER A 339 -34.91 -4.94 20.02
N GLU A 340 -34.81 -4.63 21.31
CA GLU A 340 -35.38 -3.44 21.96
C GLU A 340 -34.51 -2.17 21.81
N VAL A 341 -33.24 -2.33 21.40
CA VAL A 341 -32.32 -1.20 21.18
C VAL A 341 -32.80 -0.36 20.01
N LYS A 342 -33.00 0.94 20.26
CA LYS A 342 -33.49 1.90 19.25
C LYS A 342 -32.55 1.92 18.03
N PRO A 343 -33.06 2.07 16.79
CA PRO A 343 -32.21 2.03 15.60
C PRO A 343 -31.09 3.07 15.62
N GLY A 344 -29.86 2.65 15.33
CA GLY A 344 -28.66 3.49 15.29
C GLY A 344 -28.66 4.51 14.15
N VAL A 345 -27.58 5.30 14.07
CA VAL A 345 -27.40 6.35 13.07
C VAL A 345 -27.18 5.77 11.67
N LEU A 346 -26.27 4.80 11.49
CA LEU A 346 -26.04 4.12 10.21
C LEU A 346 -27.32 3.47 9.65
N PRO A 347 -28.07 2.62 10.38
CA PRO A 347 -29.34 2.06 9.91
C PRO A 347 -30.35 3.11 9.43
N LYS A 348 -30.50 4.24 10.14
CA LYS A 348 -31.42 5.33 9.76
C LYS A 348 -31.00 6.03 8.47
N ILE A 349 -29.71 6.30 8.29
CA ILE A 349 -29.19 6.85 7.02
C ILE A 349 -29.45 5.86 5.89
N ILE A 350 -29.09 4.60 6.11
CA ILE A 350 -29.18 3.54 5.10
C ILE A 350 -30.64 3.36 4.66
N ALA A 351 -31.61 3.30 5.57
CA ALA A 351 -33.04 3.24 5.21
C ALA A 351 -33.44 4.37 4.24
N SER A 352 -33.12 5.62 4.58
CA SER A 352 -33.44 6.80 3.74
C SER A 352 -32.71 6.85 2.38
N LEU A 353 -31.67 6.03 2.20
CA LEU A 353 -30.94 5.85 0.94
C LEU A 353 -31.35 4.57 0.20
N VAL A 354 -31.85 3.54 0.88
CA VAL A 354 -32.40 2.30 0.30
C VAL A 354 -33.73 2.60 -0.39
N GLU A 355 -34.58 3.45 0.19
CA GLU A 355 -35.78 4.02 -0.48
C GLU A 355 -35.44 4.73 -1.81
N ARG A 356 -34.18 5.11 -2.02
CA ARG A 356 -33.67 5.83 -3.21
C ARG A 356 -32.71 4.98 -4.08
N ARG A 357 -32.37 3.78 -3.59
CA ARG A 357 -31.59 2.64 -4.12
C ARG A 357 -30.30 2.90 -4.93
N LYS A 358 -29.62 1.80 -5.26
CA LYS A 358 -28.31 1.62 -5.95
C LYS A 358 -27.06 2.32 -5.36
N GLN A 359 -27.13 3.45 -4.66
CA GLN A 359 -25.93 4.13 -4.15
C GLN A 359 -25.34 3.51 -2.86
N VAL A 360 -26.10 2.63 -2.21
CA VAL A 360 -25.90 2.23 -0.81
C VAL A 360 -24.72 1.27 -0.58
N LYS A 361 -24.36 0.41 -1.55
CA LYS A 361 -23.21 -0.53 -1.43
C LYS A 361 -21.88 0.19 -1.10
N SER A 362 -21.77 1.52 -1.29
CA SER A 362 -20.56 2.29 -0.95
C SER A 362 -20.40 2.67 0.53
N MET A 363 -21.45 2.66 1.35
CA MET A 363 -21.37 3.11 2.76
C MET A 363 -20.53 2.15 3.61
N TYR A 364 -20.84 0.85 3.58
CA TYR A 364 -20.09 -0.21 4.25
C TYR A 364 -18.56 -0.12 3.97
N GLY A 365 -18.18 0.12 2.72
CA GLY A 365 -16.77 0.25 2.31
C GLY A 365 -16.02 1.41 2.96
N CYS A 366 -16.70 2.35 3.63
CA CYS A 366 -16.06 3.43 4.39
C CYS A 366 -15.78 3.06 5.86
N LEU A 367 -16.41 2.00 6.38
CA LEU A 367 -16.12 1.44 7.70
C LEU A 367 -14.81 0.64 7.65
N GLY A 368 -14.60 -0.16 6.59
CA GLY A 368 -13.37 -0.92 6.36
C GLY A 368 -12.17 -0.09 5.85
N PHE A 369 -12.36 1.18 5.46
CA PHE A 369 -11.30 2.00 4.87
C PHE A 369 -10.47 2.74 5.93
N GLU A 370 -9.21 2.32 6.12
CA GLU A 370 -8.24 2.88 7.09
C GLU A 370 -8.11 4.41 7.12
N TYR A 371 -8.23 5.08 5.97
CA TYR A 371 -8.11 6.54 5.85
C TYR A 371 -9.47 7.26 5.89
N SER A 372 -10.54 6.53 6.24
CA SER A 372 -11.86 7.10 6.54
C SER A 372 -11.83 7.86 7.86
N ARG A 373 -12.49 9.01 7.90
CA ARG A 373 -12.77 9.73 9.14
C ARG A 373 -13.64 8.91 10.11
N PHE A 374 -14.44 8.00 9.56
CA PHE A 374 -15.31 7.06 10.28
C PHE A 374 -14.85 5.60 10.08
N TYR A 375 -13.55 5.36 10.19
CA TYR A 375 -12.98 4.00 10.14
C TYR A 375 -13.42 3.19 11.37
N ALA A 376 -13.99 2.00 11.13
CA ALA A 376 -14.41 1.05 12.16
C ALA A 376 -14.24 -0.38 11.62
N ARG A 377 -13.08 -0.99 11.90
CA ARG A 377 -12.74 -2.37 11.48
C ARG A 377 -13.78 -3.37 11.98
N GLN A 378 -14.19 -3.23 13.23
CA GLN A 378 -15.09 -4.13 13.96
C GLN A 378 -16.47 -4.17 13.30
N LEU A 379 -17.10 -3.01 13.05
CA LEU A 379 -18.39 -2.94 12.36
C LEU A 379 -18.31 -3.52 10.94
N ALA A 380 -17.19 -3.32 10.23
CA ALA A 380 -16.98 -3.90 8.90
C ALA A 380 -16.81 -5.43 8.94
N ALA A 381 -16.06 -5.95 9.92
CA ALA A 381 -15.84 -7.39 10.12
C ALA A 381 -17.11 -8.11 10.57
N LEU A 382 -17.89 -7.51 11.47
CA LEU A 382 -19.22 -8.02 11.86
C LEU A 382 -20.19 -8.04 10.68
N THR A 383 -20.18 -6.98 9.86
CA THR A 383 -21.01 -6.92 8.63
C THR A 383 -20.62 -8.01 7.61
N THR A 384 -19.33 -8.36 7.47
CA THR A 384 -18.94 -9.51 6.63
C THR A 384 -19.19 -10.85 7.31
N HIS A 385 -19.03 -10.97 8.63
CA HIS A 385 -19.36 -12.17 9.39
C HIS A 385 -20.81 -12.60 9.13
N MET A 386 -21.77 -11.72 9.42
CA MET A 386 -23.19 -12.01 9.17
C MET A 386 -23.46 -12.34 7.70
N GLY A 387 -22.76 -11.70 6.76
CA GLY A 387 -22.88 -12.00 5.33
C GLY A 387 -22.44 -13.41 4.95
N ARG A 388 -21.39 -13.93 5.59
CA ARG A 388 -20.93 -15.32 5.41
C ARG A 388 -21.92 -16.31 6.02
N GLU A 389 -22.41 -16.06 7.22
CA GLU A 389 -23.42 -16.90 7.86
C GLU A 389 -24.73 -16.94 7.07
N ILE A 390 -25.21 -15.79 6.59
CA ILE A 390 -26.40 -15.71 5.74
C ILE A 390 -26.23 -16.57 4.48
N LEU A 391 -25.10 -16.44 3.76
CA LEU A 391 -24.88 -17.24 2.54
C LEU A 391 -24.79 -18.75 2.86
N GLN A 392 -24.15 -19.11 3.98
CA GLN A 392 -24.05 -20.50 4.43
C GLN A 392 -25.42 -21.08 4.83
N HIS A 393 -26.21 -20.37 5.64
CA HIS A 393 -27.56 -20.79 6.01
C HIS A 393 -28.52 -20.84 4.80
N THR A 394 -28.33 -19.97 3.79
CA THR A 394 -29.11 -20.01 2.55
C THR A 394 -28.69 -21.17 1.63
N LYS A 395 -27.40 -21.55 1.63
CA LYS A 395 -26.92 -22.80 1.01
C LYS A 395 -27.57 -24.02 1.69
N GLU A 396 -27.43 -24.14 3.01
CA GLU A 396 -27.97 -25.27 3.78
C GLU A 396 -29.49 -25.40 3.65
N LEU A 397 -30.20 -24.26 3.54
CA LEU A 397 -31.62 -24.23 3.23
C LEU A 397 -31.92 -24.79 1.82
N ALA A 398 -31.16 -24.41 0.79
CA ALA A 398 -31.33 -24.95 -0.55
C ALA A 398 -31.09 -26.48 -0.58
N GLU A 399 -30.01 -26.94 0.06
CA GLU A 399 -29.68 -28.36 0.20
C GLU A 399 -30.78 -29.13 0.97
N SER A 400 -31.36 -28.53 2.02
CA SER A 400 -32.51 -29.11 2.76
C SER A 400 -33.80 -29.20 1.92
N MET A 401 -33.95 -28.33 0.92
CA MET A 401 -35.03 -28.37 -0.07
C MET A 401 -34.71 -29.26 -1.28
N GLN A 402 -33.63 -30.07 -1.20
CA GLN A 402 -33.16 -30.97 -2.26
C GLN A 402 -32.75 -30.25 -3.56
N LEU A 403 -32.40 -28.97 -3.47
CA LEU A 403 -31.91 -28.16 -4.58
C LEU A 403 -30.39 -28.21 -4.63
N ASP A 404 -29.82 -28.42 -5.82
CA ASP A 404 -28.37 -28.62 -5.95
C ASP A 404 -27.63 -27.29 -6.12
N VAL A 405 -26.82 -26.95 -5.12
CA VAL A 405 -26.04 -25.70 -5.10
C VAL A 405 -24.77 -25.87 -5.92
N LEU A 406 -24.67 -25.11 -7.02
CA LEU A 406 -23.54 -25.16 -7.94
C LEU A 406 -22.39 -24.23 -7.53
N TYR A 407 -22.72 -23.03 -7.05
CA TYR A 407 -21.76 -21.96 -6.76
C TYR A 407 -22.40 -20.88 -5.88
N GLY A 408 -21.59 -19.98 -5.31
CA GLY A 408 -22.05 -18.75 -4.68
C GLY A 408 -20.91 -17.77 -4.48
N ASP A 409 -21.17 -16.48 -4.70
CA ASP A 409 -20.23 -15.39 -4.46
C ASP A 409 -20.93 -14.29 -3.65
N THR A 410 -20.49 -14.14 -2.40
CA THR A 410 -20.75 -13.01 -1.50
C THR A 410 -22.23 -12.73 -1.22
N ASP A 411 -22.94 -12.11 -2.16
CA ASP A 411 -24.37 -11.82 -2.11
C ASP A 411 -25.23 -12.70 -3.04
N SER A 412 -24.62 -13.63 -3.78
CA SER A 412 -25.31 -14.48 -4.77
C SER A 412 -25.15 -16.00 -4.53
N LEU A 413 -26.19 -16.77 -4.86
CA LEU A 413 -26.22 -18.23 -4.85
C LEU A 413 -26.74 -18.78 -6.20
N PHE A 414 -26.08 -19.81 -6.73
CA PHE A 414 -26.39 -20.45 -8.00
C PHE A 414 -26.92 -21.86 -7.74
N VAL A 415 -28.15 -22.13 -8.19
CA VAL A 415 -28.91 -23.34 -7.84
C VAL A 415 -29.45 -24.00 -9.10
N ASN A 416 -29.11 -25.27 -9.31
CA ASN A 416 -29.64 -26.09 -10.40
C ASN A 416 -31.03 -26.63 -10.01
N THR A 417 -32.04 -26.39 -10.86
CA THR A 417 -33.41 -26.90 -10.63
C THR A 417 -33.61 -28.33 -11.11
N ASN A 418 -32.68 -28.86 -11.91
CA ASN A 418 -32.85 -30.07 -12.71
C ASN A 418 -34.08 -30.06 -13.66
N THR A 419 -34.67 -28.89 -13.93
CA THR A 419 -35.84 -28.75 -14.83
C THR A 419 -35.45 -28.24 -16.21
N SER A 420 -36.01 -28.86 -17.25
CA SER A 420 -35.94 -28.41 -18.65
C SER A 420 -37.00 -27.35 -19.00
N THR A 421 -37.97 -27.09 -18.10
CA THR A 421 -39.08 -26.15 -18.28
C THR A 421 -38.93 -24.90 -17.40
N LEU A 422 -39.07 -23.73 -18.01
CA LEU A 422 -38.91 -22.42 -17.34
C LEU A 422 -40.02 -22.14 -16.29
N SER A 423 -41.26 -22.61 -16.51
CA SER A 423 -42.37 -22.43 -15.56
C SER A 423 -42.13 -23.11 -14.21
N ASP A 424 -41.54 -24.30 -14.22
CA ASP A 424 -41.23 -25.04 -12.99
C ASP A 424 -40.01 -24.46 -12.28
N ALA A 425 -39.01 -23.96 -13.03
CA ALA A 425 -37.91 -23.17 -12.46
C ALA A 425 -38.42 -21.86 -11.82
N LEU A 426 -39.40 -21.20 -12.42
CA LEU A 426 -40.08 -20.04 -11.85
C LEU A 426 -40.88 -20.38 -10.58
N ARG A 427 -41.52 -21.56 -10.51
CA ARG A 427 -42.18 -22.01 -9.27
C ARG A 427 -41.16 -22.26 -8.16
N ILE A 428 -40.14 -23.08 -8.43
CA ILE A 428 -39.06 -23.42 -7.50
C ILE A 428 -38.34 -22.17 -6.97
N SER A 429 -38.03 -21.20 -7.82
CA SER A 429 -37.39 -19.94 -7.40
C SER A 429 -38.29 -19.06 -6.53
N ASN A 430 -39.60 -18.99 -6.80
CA ASN A 430 -40.54 -18.25 -5.95
C ASN A 430 -40.75 -18.94 -4.59
N ASP A 431 -40.86 -20.27 -4.56
CA ASP A 431 -40.97 -21.04 -3.32
C ASP A 431 -39.69 -20.88 -2.46
N PHE A 432 -38.51 -21.03 -3.06
CA PHE A 432 -37.23 -20.81 -2.37
C PHE A 432 -37.06 -19.35 -1.90
N LYS A 433 -37.36 -18.37 -2.76
CA LYS A 433 -37.36 -16.93 -2.42
C LYS A 433 -38.24 -16.65 -1.20
N LYS A 434 -39.44 -17.24 -1.15
CA LYS A 434 -40.37 -17.09 -0.03
C LYS A 434 -39.76 -17.64 1.26
N VAL A 435 -39.28 -18.88 1.27
CA VAL A 435 -38.73 -19.52 2.49
C VAL A 435 -37.44 -18.85 2.98
N VAL A 436 -36.63 -18.28 2.08
CA VAL A 436 -35.48 -17.44 2.45
C VAL A 436 -35.93 -16.12 3.08
N ASN A 437 -36.88 -15.42 2.44
CA ASN A 437 -37.32 -14.08 2.90
C ASN A 437 -38.15 -14.14 4.19
N GLU A 438 -38.88 -15.23 4.46
CA GLU A 438 -39.61 -15.44 5.73
C GLU A 438 -38.67 -15.54 6.96
N ARG A 439 -37.36 -15.69 6.77
CA ARG A 439 -36.37 -15.71 7.87
C ARG A 439 -35.85 -14.32 8.30
N TYR A 440 -36.11 -13.26 7.52
CA TYR A 440 -35.53 -11.93 7.75
C TYR A 440 -36.58 -10.82 7.65
N LYS A 441 -36.34 -9.64 8.25
CA LYS A 441 -37.32 -8.54 8.31
C LYS A 441 -37.11 -7.45 7.25
N LYS A 442 -35.87 -7.28 6.78
CA LYS A 442 -35.43 -6.22 5.85
C LYS A 442 -34.44 -6.72 4.79
N LEU A 443 -33.91 -7.93 4.96
CA LEU A 443 -33.06 -8.58 3.97
C LEU A 443 -33.93 -9.40 3.01
N GLU A 444 -33.81 -9.13 1.72
CA GLU A 444 -34.56 -9.81 0.66
C GLU A 444 -33.59 -10.46 -0.32
N ILE A 445 -33.81 -11.73 -0.66
CA ILE A 445 -33.26 -12.36 -1.85
C ILE A 445 -34.22 -12.18 -3.04
N ASP A 446 -33.69 -12.06 -4.25
CA ASP A 446 -34.45 -11.99 -5.49
C ASP A 446 -33.73 -12.73 -6.64
N VAL A 447 -34.40 -12.89 -7.79
CA VAL A 447 -33.84 -13.56 -8.98
C VAL A 447 -33.16 -12.52 -9.89
N ASP A 448 -31.83 -12.55 -10.02
CA ASP A 448 -31.08 -11.64 -10.93
C ASP A 448 -31.06 -12.15 -12.37
N ALA A 449 -30.89 -13.47 -12.55
CA ALA A 449 -30.69 -14.08 -13.86
C ALA A 449 -30.99 -15.59 -13.88
N TYR A 450 -31.08 -16.12 -15.10
CA TYR A 450 -30.72 -17.50 -15.42
C TYR A 450 -29.31 -17.46 -16.03
N ALA A 451 -28.42 -18.36 -15.60
CA ALA A 451 -27.00 -18.32 -15.99
C ALA A 451 -26.76 -18.76 -17.45
N ALA A 452 -25.59 -18.40 -18.00
CA ALA A 452 -25.17 -18.53 -19.40
C ALA A 452 -26.03 -17.75 -20.41
N VAL A 453 -27.34 -18.02 -20.48
CA VAL A 453 -28.30 -17.35 -21.35
C VAL A 453 -29.44 -16.75 -20.52
N LYS A 454 -29.33 -15.45 -20.23
CA LYS A 454 -30.31 -14.68 -19.47
C LYS A 454 -31.56 -14.44 -20.29
N VAL A 455 -32.61 -15.21 -20.00
CA VAL A 455 -33.96 -15.00 -20.56
C VAL A 455 -34.56 -13.72 -19.99
N VAL A 456 -34.65 -12.69 -20.83
CA VAL A 456 -35.35 -11.43 -20.55
C VAL A 456 -36.79 -11.57 -21.07
N ASN A 457 -37.76 -11.32 -20.20
CA ASN A 457 -39.19 -11.30 -20.53
C ASN A 457 -39.73 -12.55 -21.27
N GLY A 458 -39.28 -13.74 -20.86
CA GLY A 458 -39.87 -15.03 -21.23
C GLY A 458 -39.59 -15.55 -22.65
N SER A 459 -39.07 -14.73 -23.55
CA SER A 459 -38.73 -15.15 -24.93
C SER A 459 -37.43 -14.56 -25.49
N GLN A 460 -36.92 -13.44 -24.96
CA GLN A 460 -35.72 -12.80 -25.48
C GLN A 460 -34.47 -13.28 -24.73
N THR A 461 -33.64 -14.08 -25.37
CA THR A 461 -32.36 -14.53 -24.83
C THR A 461 -31.29 -13.43 -24.92
N SER A 462 -30.46 -13.30 -23.88
CA SER A 462 -29.31 -12.41 -23.85
C SER A 462 -28.15 -13.07 -23.10
N ILE A 463 -26.95 -13.04 -23.66
CA ILE A 463 -25.78 -13.73 -23.09
C ILE A 463 -25.15 -12.84 -21.99
N GLU A 464 -25.00 -13.36 -20.76
CA GLU A 464 -24.37 -12.62 -19.65
C GLU A 464 -23.10 -13.31 -19.13
N VAL A 465 -21.98 -13.01 -19.80
CA VAL A 465 -20.63 -13.45 -19.39
C VAL A 465 -20.20 -12.79 -18.06
N LYS A 466 -19.87 -13.58 -17.04
CA LYS A 466 -19.22 -13.12 -15.78
C LYS A 466 -17.91 -13.93 -15.56
N GLY A 467 -16.90 -13.34 -14.93
CA GLY A 467 -15.65 -14.01 -14.52
C GLY A 467 -14.62 -14.37 -15.61
N LEU A 468 -15.07 -14.82 -16.78
CA LEU A 468 -14.25 -15.28 -17.91
C LEU A 468 -13.29 -14.21 -18.46
N ASP A 469 -12.18 -14.67 -19.06
CA ASP A 469 -11.13 -13.79 -19.60
C ASP A 469 -11.60 -12.84 -20.72
N MET A 470 -12.75 -13.12 -21.34
CA MET A 470 -13.46 -12.21 -22.26
C MET A 470 -13.54 -10.78 -21.70
N LYS A 471 -13.83 -10.62 -20.38
CA LYS A 471 -13.93 -9.31 -19.73
C LYS A 471 -12.60 -8.78 -19.17
N ARG A 472 -11.47 -9.43 -19.46
CA ARG A 472 -10.12 -9.06 -18.99
C ARG A 472 -9.30 -8.22 -19.98
N ARG A 473 -9.93 -7.46 -20.88
CA ARG A 473 -9.29 -6.35 -21.64
C ARG A 473 -8.11 -6.76 -22.55
N GLU A 474 -8.12 -7.98 -23.05
CA GLU A 474 -7.06 -8.56 -23.86
C GLU A 474 -7.59 -9.11 -25.20
N ALA A 475 -6.68 -9.58 -26.05
CA ALA A 475 -6.88 -9.92 -27.46
C ALA A 475 -8.06 -10.85 -27.78
N THR A 476 -8.46 -11.65 -26.80
CA THR A 476 -9.35 -12.79 -26.97
C THR A 476 -10.83 -12.46 -27.02
N GLU A 477 -11.25 -11.19 -26.89
CA GLU A 477 -12.67 -10.79 -26.90
C GLU A 477 -13.41 -11.34 -28.15
N ILE A 478 -12.97 -11.01 -29.36
CA ILE A 478 -13.61 -11.46 -30.62
C ILE A 478 -13.52 -12.99 -30.82
N VAL A 479 -12.36 -13.57 -30.50
CA VAL A 479 -12.11 -15.02 -30.69
C VAL A 479 -12.99 -15.85 -29.75
N VAL A 480 -13.14 -15.39 -28.50
CA VAL A 480 -13.95 -16.08 -27.49
C VAL A 480 -15.42 -15.70 -27.60
N GLU A 481 -15.80 -14.54 -28.14
CA GLU A 481 -17.18 -14.27 -28.57
C GLU A 481 -17.64 -15.32 -29.58
N GLN A 482 -16.87 -15.58 -30.63
CA GLN A 482 -17.26 -16.60 -31.63
C GLN A 482 -17.18 -18.04 -31.11
N ILE A 483 -16.27 -18.35 -30.17
CA ILE A 483 -16.26 -19.65 -29.50
C ILE A 483 -17.45 -19.77 -28.51
N HIS A 484 -17.92 -18.66 -27.94
CA HIS A 484 -19.14 -18.63 -27.13
C HIS A 484 -20.39 -18.73 -28.00
N ASP A 485 -20.44 -18.12 -29.19
CA ASP A 485 -21.50 -18.31 -30.18
C ASP A 485 -21.53 -19.78 -30.64
N TYR A 486 -20.35 -20.39 -30.86
CA TYR A 486 -20.23 -21.83 -31.13
C TYR A 486 -20.78 -22.65 -29.95
N LEU A 487 -20.32 -22.43 -28.71
CA LEU A 487 -20.81 -23.13 -27.51
C LEU A 487 -22.33 -22.94 -27.30
N THR A 488 -22.87 -21.78 -27.68
CA THR A 488 -24.32 -21.51 -27.65
C THR A 488 -25.04 -22.33 -28.71
N SER A 489 -24.53 -22.37 -29.94
CA SER A 489 -25.08 -23.20 -31.02
C SER A 489 -24.94 -24.71 -30.75
N VAL A 490 -23.87 -25.13 -30.05
CA VAL A 490 -23.73 -26.50 -29.54
C VAL A 490 -24.78 -26.76 -28.47
N GLY A 491 -24.96 -25.86 -27.50
CA GLY A 491 -26.03 -25.97 -26.51
C GLY A 491 -27.44 -26.08 -27.12
N GLU A 492 -27.69 -25.37 -28.23
CA GLU A 492 -28.94 -25.49 -28.99
C GLU A 492 -29.03 -26.83 -29.76
N ASN A 493 -27.99 -27.25 -30.48
CA ASN A 493 -27.94 -28.51 -31.23
C ASN A 493 -28.00 -29.76 -30.33
N VAL A 494 -27.39 -29.70 -29.14
CA VAL A 494 -27.53 -30.68 -28.05
C VAL A 494 -28.99 -30.77 -27.60
N ARG A 495 -29.65 -29.61 -27.43
CA ARG A 495 -31.05 -29.50 -26.98
C ARG A 495 -32.07 -29.93 -28.06
N THR A 496 -31.69 -29.95 -29.34
CA THR A 496 -32.46 -30.55 -30.44
C THR A 496 -32.09 -32.01 -30.73
N GLY A 497 -31.10 -32.59 -30.03
CA GLY A 497 -30.70 -34.00 -30.17
C GLY A 497 -29.87 -34.32 -31.41
N THR A 498 -29.28 -33.31 -32.06
CA THR A 498 -28.53 -33.43 -33.32
C THR A 498 -27.03 -33.30 -33.08
N TYR A 499 -26.37 -34.41 -32.73
CA TYR A 499 -24.94 -34.49 -32.45
C TYR A 499 -24.10 -34.85 -33.68
N GLN A 500 -23.22 -33.95 -34.11
CA GLN A 500 -21.89 -34.23 -34.67
C GLN A 500 -20.96 -33.14 -34.15
N VAL A 501 -19.92 -33.50 -33.40
CA VAL A 501 -19.06 -32.52 -32.68
C VAL A 501 -17.74 -32.29 -33.42
N GLU A 502 -17.28 -33.28 -34.17
CA GLU A 502 -15.95 -33.31 -34.79
C GLU A 502 -15.78 -32.34 -35.97
N GLU A 503 -16.85 -32.04 -36.72
CA GLU A 503 -16.71 -31.61 -38.12
C GLU A 503 -16.59 -30.09 -38.36
N TYR A 504 -16.91 -29.22 -37.40
CA TYR A 504 -17.01 -27.76 -37.65
C TYR A 504 -16.02 -26.84 -36.94
N VAL A 505 -15.39 -27.28 -35.84
CA VAL A 505 -14.32 -26.51 -35.17
C VAL A 505 -13.07 -26.44 -36.04
N ILE A 506 -12.72 -27.57 -36.67
CA ILE A 506 -11.43 -27.79 -37.32
C ILE A 506 -11.28 -26.93 -38.59
N HIS A 507 -12.27 -26.94 -39.49
CA HIS A 507 -12.13 -26.24 -40.77
C HIS A 507 -12.35 -24.72 -40.66
N LYS A 508 -13.49 -24.28 -40.10
CA LYS A 508 -13.86 -22.87 -40.25
C LYS A 508 -12.98 -21.90 -39.45
N VAL A 509 -12.42 -22.35 -38.32
CA VAL A 509 -11.48 -21.53 -37.53
C VAL A 509 -10.15 -21.36 -38.27
N ILE A 510 -9.63 -22.41 -38.91
CA ILE A 510 -8.35 -22.34 -39.67
C ILE A 510 -8.54 -21.57 -40.99
N ASP A 511 -9.54 -21.93 -41.79
CA ASP A 511 -9.75 -21.34 -43.13
C ASP A 511 -10.19 -19.87 -43.08
N THR A 512 -10.95 -19.43 -42.07
CA THR A 512 -11.37 -18.02 -41.95
C THR A 512 -10.25 -17.11 -41.44
N TYR A 513 -9.38 -17.62 -40.55
CA TYR A 513 -8.43 -16.79 -39.82
C TYR A 513 -6.98 -16.83 -40.31
N SER A 514 -6.61 -17.77 -41.19
CA SER A 514 -5.26 -17.81 -41.79
C SER A 514 -4.89 -16.56 -42.60
N ILE A 515 -5.86 -15.73 -43.00
CA ILE A 515 -5.63 -14.51 -43.81
C ILE A 515 -6.21 -13.24 -43.16
N THR A 516 -7.44 -13.28 -42.63
CA THR A 516 -8.15 -12.06 -42.22
C THR A 516 -7.74 -11.53 -40.84
N LEU A 517 -7.20 -12.38 -39.96
CA LEU A 517 -6.89 -12.04 -38.56
C LEU A 517 -5.79 -10.96 -38.43
N PHE A 518 -4.89 -10.89 -39.41
CA PHE A 518 -3.73 -9.98 -39.41
C PHE A 518 -4.10 -8.49 -39.33
N THR A 519 -5.28 -8.11 -39.84
CA THR A 519 -5.71 -6.70 -39.90
C THR A 519 -6.38 -6.25 -38.60
N THR A 520 -7.20 -7.11 -37.98
CA THR A 520 -7.96 -6.80 -36.74
C THR A 520 -7.17 -7.01 -35.45
N LEU A 521 -6.13 -7.87 -35.46
CA LEU A 521 -5.19 -8.04 -34.33
C LEU A 521 -4.49 -6.76 -33.88
N THR A 522 -4.54 -5.70 -34.68
CA THR A 522 -4.03 -4.36 -34.35
C THR A 522 -4.75 -3.66 -33.17
N SER A 523 -5.58 -4.36 -32.38
CA SER A 523 -6.49 -3.81 -31.37
C SER A 523 -6.23 -4.25 -29.92
N ALA A 524 -5.29 -5.17 -29.72
CA ALA A 524 -5.59 -6.35 -28.90
C ALA A 524 -5.17 -6.33 -27.41
N SER A 525 -3.91 -6.07 -27.06
CA SER A 525 -3.45 -6.13 -25.66
C SER A 525 -3.44 -4.74 -25.02
N SER A 526 -4.09 -4.57 -23.86
CA SER A 526 -4.06 -3.29 -23.13
C SER A 526 -4.05 -3.48 -21.61
N GLN A 527 -3.14 -2.81 -20.90
CA GLN A 527 -3.01 -2.99 -19.45
C GLN A 527 -2.96 -1.66 -18.69
N ARG A 528 -3.66 -1.60 -17.56
CA ARG A 528 -3.74 -0.39 -16.72
C ARG A 528 -2.47 -0.24 -15.88
N LEU A 529 -1.85 0.95 -15.95
CA LEU A 529 -0.77 1.34 -15.05
C LEU A 529 -1.29 1.52 -13.63
N GLY A 530 -0.78 0.73 -12.68
CA GLY A 530 -1.08 0.83 -11.25
C GLY A 530 -0.21 1.85 -10.50
N LYS A 531 0.83 2.36 -11.14
CA LYS A 531 1.74 3.42 -10.70
C LYS A 531 2.24 4.20 -11.93
N ASN A 532 3.05 5.25 -11.76
CA ASN A 532 3.74 5.83 -12.91
C ASN A 532 4.78 4.82 -13.44
N PRO A 533 5.11 4.82 -14.75
CA PRO A 533 6.03 3.83 -15.34
C PRO A 533 7.38 3.73 -14.62
N GLU A 534 7.87 4.85 -14.07
CA GLU A 534 9.13 4.95 -13.32
C GLU A 534 9.07 4.30 -11.92
N ASP A 535 7.89 4.23 -11.29
CA ASP A 535 7.71 3.73 -9.92
C ASP A 535 7.64 2.17 -9.85
N TYR A 536 7.94 1.48 -10.95
CA TYR A 536 7.85 0.02 -11.10
C TYR A 536 9.20 -0.70 -10.86
N PRO A 537 9.37 -1.43 -9.73
CA PRO A 537 10.66 -2.07 -9.38
C PRO A 537 11.02 -3.32 -10.21
N LYS A 538 10.26 -3.61 -11.27
CA LYS A 538 10.51 -4.66 -12.28
C LYS A 538 9.95 -4.21 -13.64
N ALA A 539 10.26 -2.98 -14.06
CA ALA A 539 9.77 -2.41 -15.32
C ALA A 539 10.16 -3.24 -16.55
N GLU A 540 11.38 -3.79 -16.57
CA GLU A 540 11.91 -4.69 -17.61
C GLU A 540 11.03 -5.90 -17.86
N GLY A 541 10.43 -6.51 -16.83
CA GLY A 541 9.57 -7.69 -16.96
C GLY A 541 8.09 -7.40 -17.22
N GLN A 542 7.73 -6.21 -17.69
CA GLN A 542 6.33 -5.78 -17.85
C GLN A 542 6.11 -5.06 -19.20
N PRO A 543 5.49 -5.74 -20.20
CA PRO A 543 5.26 -5.20 -21.55
C PRO A 543 4.65 -3.79 -21.58
N HIS A 544 3.60 -3.55 -20.80
CA HIS A 544 2.90 -2.26 -20.76
C HIS A 544 3.73 -1.15 -20.11
N VAL A 545 4.61 -1.48 -19.15
CA VAL A 545 5.53 -0.52 -18.55
C VAL A 545 6.65 -0.17 -19.53
N GLN A 546 7.20 -1.16 -20.26
CA GLN A 546 8.18 -0.91 -21.31
C GLN A 546 7.62 -0.03 -22.44
N VAL A 547 6.40 -0.30 -22.90
CA VAL A 547 5.75 0.55 -23.91
C VAL A 547 5.48 1.95 -23.35
N ALA A 548 5.01 2.09 -22.11
CA ALA A 548 4.82 3.39 -21.48
C ALA A 548 6.13 4.20 -21.31
N LEU A 549 7.23 3.55 -20.94
CA LEU A 549 8.55 4.19 -20.87
C LEU A 549 9.03 4.64 -22.26
N LYS A 550 8.86 3.81 -23.29
CA LYS A 550 9.17 4.16 -24.69
C LYS A 550 8.31 5.32 -25.19
N MET A 551 7.02 5.38 -24.84
CA MET A 551 6.14 6.51 -25.15
C MET A 551 6.65 7.81 -24.50
N LYS A 552 7.04 7.77 -23.22
CA LYS A 552 7.58 8.95 -22.52
C LYS A 552 8.94 9.39 -23.05
N ALA A 553 9.80 8.45 -23.46
CA ALA A 553 11.06 8.77 -24.13
C ALA A 553 10.85 9.49 -25.47
N LYS A 554 9.74 9.21 -26.17
CA LYS A 554 9.28 9.93 -27.37
C LYS A 554 8.46 11.20 -27.06
N GLY A 555 8.41 11.66 -25.80
CA GLY A 555 7.67 12.86 -25.39
C GLY A 555 6.17 12.68 -25.13
N GLY A 556 5.63 11.47 -25.28
CA GLY A 556 4.25 11.13 -24.97
C GLY A 556 3.94 11.08 -23.47
N SER A 557 2.64 11.10 -23.12
CA SER A 557 2.20 11.05 -21.71
C SER A 557 1.80 9.64 -21.27
N ALA A 558 2.30 9.22 -20.11
CA ALA A 558 1.85 8.00 -19.41
C ALA A 558 2.11 8.13 -17.89
N ARG A 559 1.09 7.80 -17.07
CA ARG A 559 1.09 7.95 -15.60
C ARG A 559 0.28 6.85 -14.92
N ALA A 560 0.27 6.86 -13.59
CA ALA A 560 -0.61 6.02 -12.79
C ALA A 560 -2.09 6.20 -13.18
N GLY A 561 -2.76 5.08 -13.47
CA GLY A 561 -4.19 5.03 -13.75
C GLY A 561 -4.59 5.01 -15.23
N ASP A 562 -3.66 5.22 -16.16
CA ASP A 562 -3.90 5.15 -17.61
C ASP A 562 -3.91 3.69 -18.11
N VAL A 563 -4.47 3.45 -19.31
CA VAL A 563 -4.51 2.15 -19.98
C VAL A 563 -3.58 2.20 -21.19
N ILE A 564 -2.51 1.41 -21.17
CA ILE A 564 -1.47 1.43 -22.21
C ILE A 564 -1.70 0.25 -23.18
N PRO A 565 -1.96 0.50 -24.46
CA PRO A 565 -2.10 -0.55 -25.46
C PRO A 565 -0.75 -0.94 -26.05
N TYR A 566 -0.59 -2.23 -26.37
CA TYR A 566 0.64 -2.77 -26.95
C TYR A 566 0.35 -3.99 -27.83
N VAL A 567 1.34 -4.36 -28.65
CA VAL A 567 1.36 -5.58 -29.48
C VAL A 567 2.75 -6.22 -29.36
N PHE A 568 2.83 -7.55 -29.42
CA PHE A 568 4.11 -8.27 -29.50
C PHE A 568 4.54 -8.47 -30.96
N CYS A 569 5.78 -8.09 -31.26
CA CYS A 569 6.38 -8.20 -32.59
C CYS A 569 7.62 -9.09 -32.59
N LEU A 570 7.92 -9.68 -33.75
CA LEU A 570 9.18 -10.38 -33.97
C LEU A 570 10.34 -9.36 -34.11
N PRO A 571 11.57 -9.70 -33.67
CA PRO A 571 12.76 -8.94 -34.02
C PRO A 571 13.04 -8.96 -35.53
N GLU A 572 13.84 -8.02 -36.02
CA GLU A 572 14.29 -8.04 -37.42
C GLU A 572 15.25 -9.22 -37.65
N GLY A 573 14.74 -10.29 -38.26
CA GLY A 573 15.54 -11.43 -38.72
C GLY A 573 15.79 -12.56 -37.73
N GLU A 574 15.16 -12.58 -36.54
CA GLU A 574 15.34 -13.66 -35.55
C GLU A 574 14.05 -14.43 -35.21
N GLU A 575 14.23 -15.70 -34.85
CA GLU A 575 13.22 -16.56 -34.23
C GLU A 575 12.86 -16.11 -32.78
N PRO A 576 11.64 -16.37 -32.29
CA PRO A 576 11.09 -15.76 -31.08
C PRO A 576 11.78 -16.13 -29.74
N ALA A 577 12.71 -17.08 -29.74
CA ALA A 577 13.24 -17.71 -28.51
C ALA A 577 14.32 -16.90 -27.74
N LYS A 578 14.97 -15.90 -28.36
CA LYS A 578 16.19 -15.28 -27.80
C LYS A 578 15.99 -14.03 -26.93
N THR A 579 14.87 -13.31 -27.07
CA THR A 579 14.66 -12.00 -26.42
C THR A 579 13.47 -12.00 -25.47
N ALA A 580 13.54 -11.18 -24.41
CA ALA A 580 12.49 -11.16 -23.38
C ALA A 580 11.15 -10.70 -23.97
N GLN A 581 10.07 -11.34 -23.53
CA GLN A 581 8.69 -11.07 -23.97
C GLN A 581 8.34 -9.57 -23.96
N SER A 582 8.77 -8.85 -22.92
CA SER A 582 8.57 -7.42 -22.72
C SER A 582 9.38 -6.53 -23.67
N ASP A 583 10.57 -6.95 -24.10
CA ASP A 583 11.38 -6.21 -25.07
C ASP A 583 10.76 -6.27 -26.47
N ARG A 584 10.01 -7.34 -26.75
CA ARG A 584 9.25 -7.56 -27.99
C ARG A 584 7.92 -6.77 -28.06
N ALA A 585 7.53 -6.08 -26.99
CA ALA A 585 6.34 -5.22 -26.98
C ALA A 585 6.58 -3.86 -27.65
N ARG A 586 5.61 -3.42 -28.46
CA ARG A 586 5.59 -2.14 -29.22
C ARG A 586 4.23 -1.43 -29.05
N HIS A 587 4.17 -0.12 -29.29
CA HIS A 587 2.88 0.59 -29.32
C HIS A 587 2.11 0.28 -30.61
N ARG A 588 0.78 0.35 -30.60
CA ARG A 588 -0.07 0.03 -31.77
C ARG A 588 0.33 0.83 -33.02
N ASP A 589 0.53 2.13 -32.83
CA ASP A 589 0.81 3.07 -33.93
C ASP A 589 2.26 2.98 -34.40
N GLU A 590 3.18 2.53 -33.54
CA GLU A 590 4.56 2.20 -33.90
C GLU A 590 4.61 0.98 -34.82
N VAL A 591 3.81 -0.06 -34.55
CA VAL A 591 3.66 -1.22 -35.45
C VAL A 591 3.04 -0.80 -36.78
N ARG A 592 2.01 0.07 -36.76
CA ARG A 592 1.37 0.60 -37.98
C ARG A 592 2.32 1.47 -38.81
N ARG A 593 3.13 2.32 -38.19
CA ARG A 593 4.11 3.20 -38.88
C ARG A 593 5.30 2.43 -39.44
N ALA A 594 5.81 1.42 -38.72
CA ALA A 594 7.05 0.72 -39.08
C ALA A 594 6.84 -0.64 -39.79
N GLY A 595 5.61 -1.12 -39.96
CA GLY A 595 5.32 -2.37 -40.69
C GLY A 595 5.82 -3.64 -39.98
N LEU A 596 6.02 -3.59 -38.66
CA LEU A 596 6.61 -4.69 -37.89
C LEU A 596 5.75 -5.95 -37.89
N LYS A 597 6.36 -7.11 -38.14
CA LYS A 597 5.65 -8.41 -38.09
C LYS A 597 5.21 -8.75 -36.67
N ILE A 598 3.93 -9.09 -36.52
CA ILE A 598 3.33 -9.55 -35.26
C ILE A 598 3.78 -11.00 -34.97
N ASP A 599 4.04 -11.32 -33.70
CA ASP A 599 4.35 -12.70 -33.28
C ASP A 599 3.08 -13.55 -33.15
N ALA A 600 2.72 -14.26 -34.21
CA ALA A 600 1.54 -15.12 -34.25
C ALA A 600 1.64 -16.35 -33.31
N GLU A 601 2.82 -16.97 -33.15
CA GLU A 601 2.99 -18.15 -32.29
C GLU A 601 2.73 -17.79 -30.82
N TYR A 602 3.15 -16.60 -30.37
CA TYR A 602 2.81 -16.09 -29.05
C TYR A 602 1.30 -15.91 -28.86
N TYR A 603 0.59 -15.27 -29.80
CA TYR A 603 -0.85 -15.04 -29.64
C TYR A 603 -1.65 -16.36 -29.67
N LEU A 604 -1.29 -17.30 -30.55
CA LEU A 604 -1.90 -18.63 -30.59
C LEU A 604 -1.65 -19.40 -29.28
N SER A 605 -0.39 -19.53 -28.84
CA SER A 605 -0.03 -20.39 -27.70
C SER A 605 -0.27 -19.78 -26.31
N GLN A 606 -0.17 -18.46 -26.15
CA GLN A 606 -0.22 -17.78 -24.84
C GLN A 606 -1.47 -16.91 -24.63
N GLN A 607 -2.24 -16.58 -25.67
CA GLN A 607 -3.43 -15.73 -25.56
C GLN A 607 -4.73 -16.43 -26.02
N ILE A 608 -4.67 -17.32 -27.01
CA ILE A 608 -5.83 -18.06 -27.54
C ILE A 608 -5.96 -19.44 -26.89
N LEU A 609 -4.91 -20.28 -26.96
CA LEU A 609 -4.95 -21.65 -26.39
C LEU A 609 -5.33 -21.69 -24.89
N PRO A 610 -4.82 -20.82 -23.99
CA PRO A 610 -5.12 -20.97 -22.56
C PRO A 610 -6.57 -20.58 -22.16
N PRO A 611 -7.24 -19.58 -22.75
CA PRO A 611 -8.70 -19.41 -22.59
C PRO A 611 -9.54 -20.51 -23.22
N VAL A 612 -9.19 -21.00 -24.42
CA VAL A 612 -9.93 -22.07 -25.09
C VAL A 612 -9.83 -23.39 -24.33
N GLN A 613 -8.63 -23.75 -23.85
CA GLN A 613 -8.43 -24.90 -22.96
C GLN A 613 -9.38 -24.80 -21.75
N ARG A 614 -9.41 -23.67 -21.03
CA ARG A 614 -10.25 -23.51 -19.82
C ARG A 614 -11.75 -23.41 -20.09
N LEU A 615 -12.19 -23.34 -21.34
CA LEU A 615 -13.59 -23.50 -21.74
C LEU A 615 -13.93 -24.96 -22.10
N CYS A 616 -12.97 -25.69 -22.68
CA CYS A 616 -13.17 -27.06 -23.17
C CYS A 616 -12.65 -28.17 -22.23
N GLU A 617 -11.96 -27.83 -21.13
CA GLU A 617 -11.32 -28.77 -20.18
C GLU A 617 -12.32 -29.74 -19.51
N GLU A 618 -13.60 -29.37 -19.47
CA GLU A 618 -14.70 -30.19 -18.92
C GLU A 618 -15.58 -30.81 -20.04
N ILE A 619 -15.14 -30.79 -21.31
CA ILE A 619 -15.86 -31.38 -22.47
C ILE A 619 -15.21 -32.71 -22.84
N GLU A 620 -15.98 -33.80 -22.75
CA GLU A 620 -15.52 -35.14 -23.11
C GLU A 620 -14.98 -35.19 -24.55
N GLY A 621 -13.79 -35.78 -24.71
CA GLY A 621 -13.10 -35.93 -26.00
C GLY A 621 -12.16 -34.79 -26.40
N ILE A 622 -12.18 -33.62 -25.74
CA ILE A 622 -11.28 -32.50 -26.06
C ILE A 622 -10.09 -32.46 -25.11
N ASP A 623 -8.88 -32.78 -25.62
CA ASP A 623 -7.63 -32.63 -24.86
C ASP A 623 -6.79 -31.41 -25.33
N ARG A 624 -5.78 -31.04 -24.53
CA ARG A 624 -4.90 -29.90 -24.81
C ARG A 624 -4.02 -30.11 -26.05
N ALA A 625 -3.66 -31.34 -26.38
CA ALA A 625 -2.82 -31.64 -27.54
C ALA A 625 -3.64 -31.48 -28.84
N HIS A 626 -4.89 -31.94 -28.85
CA HIS A 626 -5.85 -31.73 -29.93
C HIS A 626 -6.18 -30.24 -30.12
N LEU A 627 -6.42 -29.49 -29.04
CA LEU A 627 -6.58 -28.02 -29.12
C LEU A 627 -5.33 -27.29 -29.64
N ALA A 628 -4.13 -27.82 -29.39
CA ALA A 628 -2.90 -27.27 -29.95
C ALA A 628 -2.77 -27.59 -31.46
N GLU A 629 -3.10 -28.83 -31.86
CA GLU A 629 -3.16 -29.28 -33.25
C GLU A 629 -4.16 -28.44 -34.08
N CYS A 630 -5.38 -28.21 -33.57
CA CYS A 630 -6.38 -27.34 -34.20
C CYS A 630 -5.96 -25.86 -34.33
N LEU A 631 -4.90 -25.43 -33.61
CA LEU A 631 -4.30 -24.09 -33.72
C LEU A 631 -2.99 -24.09 -34.53
N GLY A 632 -2.62 -25.22 -35.16
CA GLY A 632 -1.39 -25.35 -35.95
C GLY A 632 -0.10 -25.40 -35.10
N LEU A 633 -0.21 -25.77 -33.83
CA LEU A 633 0.91 -25.83 -32.88
C LEU A 633 1.43 -27.27 -32.71
N ASP A 634 2.74 -27.41 -32.47
CA ASP A 634 3.43 -28.70 -32.33
C ASP A 634 2.93 -29.54 -31.14
N MET A 635 2.19 -30.61 -31.44
CA MET A 635 1.65 -31.59 -30.48
C MET A 635 2.70 -32.06 -29.44
N ASN A 636 3.95 -32.28 -29.84
CA ASN A 636 4.96 -32.86 -28.95
C ASN A 636 5.36 -31.90 -27.82
N LYS A 637 5.24 -30.58 -28.02
CA LYS A 637 5.50 -29.57 -26.97
C LYS A 637 4.45 -29.57 -25.86
N TYR A 638 3.22 -30.02 -26.13
CA TYR A 638 2.07 -29.84 -25.21
C TYR A 638 1.57 -31.14 -24.55
N ARG A 639 2.03 -32.32 -25.01
CA ARG A 639 1.58 -33.65 -24.55
C ARG A 639 1.98 -34.01 -23.10
N ASN A 640 3.02 -33.41 -22.53
CA ASN A 640 3.63 -33.84 -21.25
C ASN A 640 3.18 -33.08 -19.99
N VAL A 641 2.13 -32.24 -20.07
CA VAL A 641 1.81 -31.30 -18.96
C VAL A 641 0.93 -31.91 -17.85
N TYR A 642 0.15 -32.97 -18.14
CA TYR A 642 -0.98 -33.37 -17.29
C TYR A 642 -0.62 -34.23 -16.06
N SER A 643 0.53 -34.88 -16.03
CA SER A 643 0.85 -35.97 -15.07
C SER A 643 1.61 -35.54 -13.80
N SER A 644 1.81 -34.24 -13.53
CA SER A 644 2.71 -33.81 -12.45
C SER A 644 2.28 -32.56 -11.66
N SER A 645 1.06 -32.02 -11.85
CA SER A 645 0.68 -30.75 -11.20
C SER A 645 -0.80 -30.50 -10.86
N ASN A 646 -1.74 -31.37 -11.26
CA ASN A 646 -3.19 -31.13 -11.06
C ASN A 646 -3.90 -32.10 -10.09
N THR A 647 -3.20 -33.06 -9.47
CA THR A 647 -3.79 -34.12 -8.62
C THR A 647 -4.24 -33.66 -7.22
N GLU A 648 -4.21 -32.35 -6.92
CA GLU A 648 -4.72 -31.77 -5.66
C GLU A 648 -6.13 -31.17 -5.79
N ASP A 649 -6.59 -30.83 -7.00
CA ASP A 649 -7.78 -29.99 -7.26
C ASP A 649 -8.94 -30.72 -7.98
N SER A 650 -8.89 -32.06 -8.09
CA SER A 650 -9.97 -32.86 -8.69
C SER A 650 -10.33 -34.10 -7.86
N SER A 651 -11.62 -34.45 -7.90
CA SER A 651 -12.29 -35.44 -7.05
C SER A 651 -12.52 -35.02 -5.58
N PHE A 652 -13.59 -35.55 -5.00
CA PHE A 652 -13.83 -35.57 -3.57
C PHE A 652 -12.62 -36.26 -2.91
N GLY A 653 -11.97 -35.60 -1.96
CA GLY A 653 -10.76 -36.11 -1.30
C GLY A 653 -11.04 -37.41 -0.56
N SER A 654 -10.83 -38.55 -1.24
CA SER A 654 -10.83 -39.88 -0.62
C SER A 654 -9.79 -39.85 0.51
N PHE A 655 -10.26 -39.88 1.75
CA PHE A 655 -9.43 -39.75 2.97
C PHE A 655 -8.16 -40.61 2.82
N ASP A 656 -6.98 -40.15 3.27
CA ASP A 656 -5.72 -40.93 3.08
C ASP A 656 -5.87 -42.40 3.54
N SER A 657 -6.72 -42.66 4.54
CA SER A 657 -7.22 -43.98 4.95
C SER A 657 -7.60 -44.95 3.82
N LEU A 658 -8.07 -44.45 2.68
CA LEU A 658 -8.66 -45.18 1.56
C LEU A 658 -7.72 -45.34 0.35
N LYS A 659 -6.61 -44.58 0.26
CA LYS A 659 -5.57 -44.83 -0.77
C LYS A 659 -5.01 -46.25 -0.58
N SER A 660 -4.85 -47.04 -1.65
CA SER A 660 -4.22 -48.36 -1.51
C SER A 660 -2.73 -48.23 -1.17
N ASP A 661 -2.13 -49.24 -0.55
CA ASP A 661 -0.68 -49.23 -0.30
C ASP A 661 0.15 -49.23 -1.60
N LYS A 662 -0.39 -49.79 -2.69
CA LYS A 662 0.27 -49.80 -4.01
C LYS A 662 0.38 -48.39 -4.60
N GLU A 663 -0.67 -47.58 -4.48
CA GLU A 663 -0.67 -46.18 -4.92
C GLU A 663 0.12 -45.30 -3.95
N ARG A 664 -0.10 -45.46 -2.63
CA ARG A 664 0.57 -44.66 -1.59
C ARG A 664 2.09 -44.78 -1.62
N TYR A 665 2.62 -45.93 -2.02
CA TYR A 665 4.07 -46.19 -2.09
C TYR A 665 4.63 -46.25 -3.52
N GLN A 666 3.93 -45.78 -4.55
CA GLN A 666 4.44 -45.83 -5.93
C GLN A 666 5.72 -44.98 -6.13
N ASP A 667 5.84 -43.86 -5.39
CA ASP A 667 6.87 -42.82 -5.56
C ASP A 667 8.00 -42.89 -4.50
N VAL A 668 8.12 -44.00 -3.75
CA VAL A 668 9.11 -44.13 -2.67
C VAL A 668 10.43 -44.74 -3.15
N SER A 669 11.52 -44.39 -2.47
CA SER A 669 12.79 -45.10 -2.62
C SER A 669 12.75 -46.43 -1.88
N HIS A 670 12.92 -47.53 -2.62
CA HIS A 670 12.97 -48.89 -2.07
C HIS A 670 14.19 -49.08 -1.15
N PHE A 671 14.12 -50.05 -0.22
CA PHE A 671 15.22 -50.33 0.72
C PHE A 671 16.31 -51.17 0.04
N GLU A 672 17.46 -50.58 -0.29
CA GLU A 672 18.62 -51.32 -0.80
C GLU A 672 19.40 -51.99 0.35
N VAL A 673 19.77 -53.27 0.17
CA VAL A 673 20.68 -53.99 1.07
C VAL A 673 21.93 -54.41 0.32
N LYS A 674 23.09 -54.04 0.88
CA LYS A 674 24.41 -54.47 0.40
C LYS A 674 24.92 -55.64 1.22
N CYS A 675 25.30 -56.73 0.56
CA CYS A 675 25.93 -57.87 1.22
C CYS A 675 27.37 -57.54 1.64
N ARG A 676 27.78 -57.87 2.87
CA ARG A 676 29.18 -57.70 3.31
C ARG A 676 30.15 -58.65 2.60
N SER A 677 29.71 -59.87 2.27
CA SER A 677 30.57 -60.92 1.72
C SER A 677 30.88 -60.74 0.23
N CYS A 678 29.86 -60.50 -0.61
CA CYS A 678 30.05 -60.33 -2.07
C CYS A 678 29.95 -58.88 -2.57
N ARG A 679 29.65 -57.91 -1.68
CA ARG A 679 29.45 -56.48 -1.99
C ARG A 679 28.29 -56.13 -2.93
N GLU A 680 27.53 -57.13 -3.40
CA GLU A 680 26.32 -56.95 -4.21
C GLU A 680 25.26 -56.12 -3.48
N LYS A 681 24.53 -55.29 -4.24
CA LYS A 681 23.28 -54.64 -3.81
C LYS A 681 22.07 -55.43 -4.34
N PHE A 682 21.00 -55.46 -3.58
CA PHE A 682 19.69 -55.94 -4.02
C PHE A 682 18.59 -55.27 -3.18
N GLU A 683 17.36 -55.32 -3.67
CA GLU A 683 16.18 -54.79 -2.97
C GLU A 683 15.78 -55.68 -1.79
N PHE A 684 15.44 -55.08 -0.65
CA PHE A 684 14.74 -55.76 0.44
C PHE A 684 13.24 -55.64 0.20
N ARG A 685 12.65 -56.69 -0.39
CA ARG A 685 11.22 -56.74 -0.70
C ARG A 685 10.35 -57.18 0.49
N PRO A 686 9.04 -56.84 0.49
CA PRO A 686 8.08 -57.28 1.50
C PRO A 686 8.11 -58.79 1.79
N ILE A 687 7.62 -59.16 2.97
CA ILE A 687 7.60 -60.55 3.47
C ILE A 687 6.74 -61.47 2.56
N ASN A 688 5.74 -60.91 1.88
CA ASN A 688 4.84 -61.58 0.96
C ASN A 688 5.28 -61.49 -0.53
N ASP A 689 6.56 -61.23 -0.81
CA ASP A 689 7.15 -61.31 -2.16
C ASP A 689 8.02 -62.58 -2.27
N ALA A 690 7.79 -63.40 -3.30
CA ALA A 690 8.50 -64.65 -3.54
C ALA A 690 10.02 -64.46 -3.76
N GLU A 691 10.47 -63.28 -4.20
CA GLU A 691 11.88 -62.91 -4.35
C GLU A 691 12.50 -62.31 -3.08
N SER A 692 11.76 -62.20 -1.97
CA SER A 692 12.25 -61.62 -0.72
C SER A 692 13.52 -62.33 -0.19
N CYS A 693 14.41 -61.55 0.41
CA CYS A 693 15.68 -62.07 0.94
C CYS A 693 15.55 -62.74 2.31
N LEU A 694 14.37 -62.66 2.93
CA LEU A 694 14.03 -63.39 4.16
C LEU A 694 13.63 -64.84 3.82
N ARG A 695 14.28 -65.82 4.46
CA ARG A 695 14.01 -67.26 4.31
C ARG A 695 13.90 -67.92 5.70
N PRO A 696 13.46 -69.18 5.82
CA PRO A 696 13.28 -69.83 7.12
C PRO A 696 14.57 -69.96 7.95
N GLU A 697 15.74 -69.74 7.35
CA GLU A 697 17.07 -69.73 7.98
C GLU A 697 17.51 -68.31 8.42
N GLY A 698 16.77 -67.27 8.03
CA GLY A 698 17.09 -65.86 8.28
C GLY A 698 17.12 -65.04 6.99
N ALA A 699 17.54 -63.77 7.10
CA ALA A 699 17.79 -62.92 5.94
C ALA A 699 19.12 -63.32 5.28
N ILE A 700 19.12 -63.58 3.97
CA ILE A 700 20.29 -64.06 3.21
C ILE A 700 20.54 -63.20 1.96
N CYS A 701 21.80 -63.10 1.53
CA CYS A 701 22.10 -62.45 0.25
C CYS A 701 21.56 -63.27 -0.93
N LEU A 702 20.74 -62.66 -1.79
CA LEU A 702 20.17 -63.34 -2.96
C LEU A 702 21.23 -63.97 -3.88
N LYS A 703 22.40 -63.34 -4.04
CA LYS A 703 23.49 -63.78 -4.91
C LYS A 703 24.41 -64.84 -4.29
N CYS A 704 24.96 -64.61 -3.09
CA CYS A 704 25.96 -65.50 -2.48
C CYS A 704 25.45 -66.35 -1.31
N LYS A 705 24.16 -66.24 -0.97
CA LYS A 705 23.45 -66.94 0.12
C LYS A 705 24.02 -66.74 1.54
N ALA A 706 25.06 -65.91 1.71
CA ALA A 706 25.60 -65.57 3.02
C ALA A 706 24.57 -64.83 3.90
N PRO A 707 24.52 -65.12 5.22
CA PRO A 707 23.54 -64.54 6.13
C PRO A 707 23.76 -63.03 6.37
N LEU A 708 22.66 -62.31 6.57
CA LEU A 708 22.61 -60.87 6.78
C LEU A 708 22.29 -60.59 8.25
N SER A 709 23.33 -60.35 9.06
CA SER A 709 23.18 -60.03 10.49
C SER A 709 22.29 -58.81 10.73
N ILE A 710 21.39 -58.87 11.72
CA ILE A 710 20.43 -57.81 12.07
C ILE A 710 21.09 -56.42 12.20
N PRO A 711 22.24 -56.24 12.90
CA PRO A 711 22.89 -54.93 13.01
C PRO A 711 23.38 -54.36 11.67
N SER A 712 23.62 -55.21 10.66
CA SER A 712 23.95 -54.74 9.31
C SER A 712 22.72 -54.34 8.50
N LEU A 713 21.54 -54.90 8.77
CA LEU A 713 20.30 -54.43 8.16
C LEU A 713 19.88 -53.10 8.80
N GLN A 714 19.92 -53.03 10.14
CA GLN A 714 19.63 -51.82 10.91
C GLN A 714 20.52 -50.64 10.51
N ALA A 715 21.85 -50.81 10.49
CA ALA A 715 22.75 -49.73 10.09
C ALA A 715 22.52 -49.24 8.64
N GLN A 716 22.06 -50.12 7.74
CA GLN A 716 21.76 -49.76 6.35
C GLN A 716 20.42 -49.04 6.20
N ILE A 717 19.38 -49.41 6.97
CA ILE A 717 18.10 -48.70 6.95
C ILE A 717 18.21 -47.35 7.66
N GLU A 718 18.93 -47.25 8.79
CA GLU A 718 19.22 -45.97 9.45
C GLU A 718 19.98 -45.02 8.50
N THR A 719 20.94 -45.53 7.73
CA THR A 719 21.68 -44.73 6.74
C THR A 719 20.76 -44.21 5.63
N GLN A 720 19.84 -45.03 5.11
CA GLN A 720 18.90 -44.61 4.06
C GLN A 720 17.81 -43.67 4.61
N ILE A 721 17.30 -43.90 5.81
CA ILE A 721 16.41 -42.98 6.51
C ILE A 721 17.07 -41.61 6.68
N HIS A 722 18.34 -41.54 7.11
CA HIS A 722 19.08 -40.29 7.19
C HIS A 722 19.31 -39.63 5.82
N GLN A 723 19.43 -40.39 4.72
CA GLN A 723 19.51 -39.84 3.36
C GLN A 723 18.18 -39.20 2.92
N GLN A 724 17.05 -39.86 3.18
CA GLN A 724 15.71 -39.33 2.85
C GLN A 724 15.37 -38.09 3.70
N ILE A 725 15.69 -38.12 5.00
CA ILE A 725 15.59 -36.95 5.89
C ILE A 725 16.51 -35.82 5.40
N SER A 726 17.71 -36.12 4.91
CA SER A 726 18.62 -35.12 4.32
C SER A 726 18.03 -34.48 3.04
N LEU A 727 17.38 -35.24 2.16
CA LEU A 727 16.70 -34.69 0.98
C LEU A 727 15.61 -33.67 1.36
N PHE A 728 14.79 -34.00 2.36
CA PHE A 728 13.80 -33.07 2.92
C PHE A 728 14.45 -31.80 3.53
N TYR A 729 15.47 -31.96 4.38
CA TYR A 729 16.16 -30.82 5.02
C TYR A 729 17.04 -30.01 4.07
N GLN A 730 17.37 -30.51 2.88
CA GLN A 730 17.96 -29.68 1.82
C GLN A 730 17.00 -28.57 1.36
N ARG A 731 15.67 -28.76 1.47
CA ARG A 731 14.65 -27.76 1.17
C ARG A 731 14.77 -27.15 -0.24
N TRP A 732 15.04 -28.01 -1.23
CA TRP A 732 14.97 -27.62 -2.63
C TRP A 732 13.53 -27.31 -3.03
N VAL A 733 13.36 -26.17 -3.72
CA VAL A 733 12.11 -25.76 -4.35
C VAL A 733 12.32 -25.59 -5.86
N VAL A 734 11.32 -25.99 -6.64
CA VAL A 734 11.32 -25.97 -8.10
C VAL A 734 10.12 -25.18 -8.60
N CYS A 735 10.30 -24.42 -9.67
CA CYS A 735 9.21 -23.67 -10.31
C CYS A 735 8.14 -24.64 -10.86
N SER A 736 6.86 -24.33 -10.63
CA SER A 736 5.71 -25.10 -11.14
C SER A 736 5.57 -25.04 -12.67
N ASP A 737 6.34 -24.16 -13.31
CA ASP A 737 6.40 -23.97 -14.76
C ASP A 737 7.66 -24.65 -15.30
N GLN A 738 7.45 -25.71 -16.08
CA GLN A 738 8.51 -26.52 -16.70
C GLN A 738 9.40 -25.72 -17.66
N THR A 739 8.89 -24.66 -18.31
CA THR A 739 9.71 -23.79 -19.19
C THR A 739 10.67 -22.91 -18.38
N CYS A 740 10.27 -22.57 -17.14
CA CYS A 740 11.12 -21.85 -16.21
C CYS A 740 12.16 -22.77 -15.55
N GLY A 741 11.78 -24.00 -15.16
CA GLY A 741 12.66 -25.04 -14.62
C GLY A 741 13.52 -24.66 -13.40
N PHE A 742 13.23 -23.53 -12.76
CA PHE A 742 14.18 -22.90 -11.83
C PHE A 742 14.18 -23.59 -10.48
N ARG A 743 15.33 -24.21 -10.14
CA ARG A 743 15.55 -25.00 -8.93
C ARG A 743 16.48 -24.26 -7.97
N THR A 744 16.04 -24.02 -6.74
CA THR A 744 16.79 -23.24 -5.74
C THR A 744 16.55 -23.74 -4.32
N ARG A 745 17.39 -23.35 -3.37
CA ARG A 745 17.19 -23.53 -1.92
C ARG A 745 16.73 -22.26 -1.21
N MET A 746 16.70 -21.13 -1.93
CA MET A 746 16.20 -19.85 -1.42
C MET A 746 14.70 -19.75 -1.67
N MET A 747 13.92 -19.62 -0.61
CA MET A 747 12.51 -19.23 -0.69
C MET A 747 12.41 -17.70 -0.74
N GLY A 748 11.48 -17.16 -1.52
CA GLY A 748 11.29 -15.72 -1.61
C GLY A 748 10.65 -15.12 -0.35
N VAL A 749 10.87 -13.82 -0.12
CA VAL A 749 10.22 -13.06 0.97
C VAL A 749 8.68 -13.02 0.80
N LEU A 750 8.19 -13.29 -0.41
CA LEU A 750 6.77 -13.45 -0.76
C LEU A 750 6.31 -14.93 -0.72
N GLY A 751 7.10 -15.84 -0.15
CA GLY A 751 6.79 -17.27 -0.06
C GLY A 751 7.02 -18.02 -1.38
N HIS A 752 5.99 -18.75 -1.82
CA HIS A 752 5.99 -19.68 -2.96
C HIS A 752 6.03 -19.01 -4.34
N LEU A 753 6.82 -17.94 -4.56
CA LEU A 753 7.03 -17.35 -5.87
C LEU A 753 8.43 -17.65 -6.41
N CYS A 754 8.53 -17.93 -7.71
CA CYS A 754 9.80 -18.17 -8.39
C CYS A 754 10.74 -16.95 -8.29
N LEU A 755 12.00 -17.21 -7.97
CA LEU A 755 13.04 -16.19 -7.86
C LEU A 755 13.71 -15.85 -9.21
N ARG A 756 13.49 -16.63 -10.27
CA ARG A 756 14.02 -16.34 -11.61
C ARG A 756 13.44 -15.01 -12.11
N PRO A 757 14.26 -14.02 -12.50
CA PRO A 757 13.77 -12.80 -13.14
C PRO A 757 12.84 -13.10 -14.32
N GLY A 758 11.79 -12.31 -14.48
CA GLY A 758 10.72 -12.53 -15.48
C GLY A 758 9.63 -13.53 -15.06
N CYS A 759 9.96 -14.60 -14.33
CA CYS A 759 8.97 -15.59 -13.93
C CYS A 759 8.04 -15.08 -12.81
N LYS A 760 6.76 -15.47 -12.88
CA LYS A 760 5.71 -15.18 -11.85
C LYS A 760 5.07 -16.44 -11.27
N ASN A 761 5.47 -17.62 -11.76
CA ASN A 761 4.88 -18.90 -11.39
C ASN A 761 5.31 -19.34 -10.00
N LYS A 762 4.57 -20.29 -9.41
CA LYS A 762 4.79 -20.72 -8.02
C LYS A 762 6.07 -21.57 -7.91
N VAL A 763 6.57 -21.74 -6.69
CA VAL A 763 7.58 -22.78 -6.37
C VAL A 763 7.04 -23.78 -5.35
N ALA A 764 7.14 -25.06 -5.67
CA ALA A 764 6.80 -26.18 -4.81
C ALA A 764 8.06 -26.84 -4.23
N PHE A 765 7.94 -27.55 -3.12
CA PHE A 765 9.04 -28.38 -2.61
C PHE A 765 9.22 -29.60 -3.52
N GLU A 766 10.46 -29.86 -3.96
CA GLU A 766 10.81 -31.03 -4.77
C GLU A 766 10.55 -32.34 -4.01
N TYR A 767 10.88 -32.31 -2.72
CA TYR A 767 10.65 -33.37 -1.74
C TYR A 767 9.80 -32.81 -0.60
N SER A 768 8.50 -33.14 -0.59
CA SER A 768 7.53 -32.66 0.40
C SER A 768 7.60 -33.43 1.72
N ASP A 769 6.86 -32.93 2.70
CA ASP A 769 6.54 -33.62 3.96
C ASP A 769 5.66 -34.86 3.74
N GLU A 770 4.68 -34.85 2.83
CA GLU A 770 3.95 -36.08 2.45
C GLU A 770 4.90 -37.14 1.87
N LYS A 771 5.85 -36.76 0.99
CA LYS A 771 6.85 -37.69 0.45
C LYS A 771 7.72 -38.28 1.58
N LEU A 772 8.21 -37.46 2.51
CA LEU A 772 8.98 -37.97 3.66
C LEU A 772 8.14 -38.91 4.54
N TYR A 773 6.87 -38.56 4.79
CA TYR A 773 5.96 -39.36 5.61
C TYR A 773 5.69 -40.73 4.98
N ASN A 774 5.31 -40.77 3.69
CA ASN A 774 5.07 -42.02 2.98
C ASN A 774 6.36 -42.86 2.83
N GLN A 775 7.52 -42.23 2.68
CA GLN A 775 8.82 -42.90 2.66
C GLN A 775 9.16 -43.58 4.00
N LEU A 776 8.95 -42.91 5.13
CA LEU A 776 9.18 -43.48 6.48
C LEU A 776 8.14 -44.57 6.81
N ARG A 777 6.88 -44.35 6.41
CA ARG A 777 5.76 -45.30 6.55
C ARG A 777 6.01 -46.58 5.72
N TYR A 778 6.57 -46.46 4.52
CA TYR A 778 7.03 -47.59 3.70
C TYR A 778 8.14 -48.39 4.39
N TYR A 779 9.16 -47.72 4.96
CA TYR A 779 10.22 -48.43 5.69
C TYR A 779 9.70 -49.18 6.93
N ALA A 780 8.65 -48.69 7.60
CA ALA A 780 7.98 -49.44 8.67
C ALA A 780 7.14 -50.62 8.12
N TYR A 781 6.41 -50.41 7.01
CA TYR A 781 5.59 -51.41 6.34
C TYR A 781 6.37 -52.67 5.91
N LEU A 782 7.62 -52.53 5.46
CA LEU A 782 8.49 -53.66 5.08
C LEU A 782 8.69 -54.72 6.19
N PHE A 783 8.43 -54.38 7.46
CA PHE A 783 8.63 -55.26 8.62
C PHE A 783 7.34 -55.46 9.45
N ASP A 784 6.18 -55.06 8.93
CA ASP A 784 4.88 -55.23 9.58
C ASP A 784 4.33 -56.66 9.35
N GLY A 785 4.79 -57.60 10.19
CA GLY A 785 4.36 -59.00 10.12
C GLY A 785 2.86 -59.21 10.36
N GLN A 786 2.19 -58.36 11.15
CA GLN A 786 0.74 -58.48 11.37
C GLN A 786 -0.05 -58.07 10.13
N ARG A 787 0.43 -57.09 9.37
CA ARG A 787 -0.18 -56.67 8.11
C ARG A 787 0.16 -57.62 6.96
N ALA A 788 1.36 -58.20 6.95
CA ALA A 788 1.69 -59.29 6.03
C ALA A 788 0.73 -60.49 6.21
N LEU A 789 0.47 -60.90 7.46
CA LEU A 789 -0.52 -61.94 7.79
C LEU A 789 -1.93 -61.59 7.31
N LYS A 790 -2.38 -60.35 7.53
CA LYS A 790 -3.71 -59.88 7.04
C LYS A 790 -3.79 -59.86 5.51
N ASN A 791 -2.72 -59.49 4.82
CA ASN A 791 -2.67 -59.46 3.36
C ASN A 791 -2.60 -60.86 2.73
N ALA A 792 -2.07 -61.86 3.46
CA ALA A 792 -2.07 -63.27 3.05
C ALA A 792 -3.33 -64.04 3.48
N ALA A 793 -4.25 -63.43 4.23
CA ALA A 793 -5.44 -64.11 4.74
C ALA A 793 -6.35 -64.58 3.58
N GLY A 794 -6.46 -65.89 3.41
CA GLY A 794 -7.22 -66.52 2.33
C GLY A 794 -6.40 -66.84 1.06
N THR A 795 -5.09 -66.61 1.05
CA THR A 795 -4.19 -67.09 -0.02
C THR A 795 -3.47 -68.39 0.38
N ALA A 796 -2.96 -69.13 -0.61
CA ALA A 796 -2.15 -70.33 -0.39
C ALA A 796 -0.76 -70.04 0.23
N GLU A 797 -0.42 -68.77 0.47
CA GLU A 797 0.87 -68.36 1.04
C GLU A 797 0.81 -68.11 2.55
N LEU A 798 -0.40 -68.11 3.14
CA LEU A 798 -0.63 -67.79 4.56
C LEU A 798 0.24 -68.60 5.52
N GLU A 799 0.33 -69.92 5.32
CA GLU A 799 1.15 -70.82 6.17
C GLU A 799 2.65 -70.49 6.07
N ASN A 800 3.13 -70.11 4.88
CA ASN A 800 4.52 -69.72 4.67
C ASN A 800 4.83 -68.35 5.31
N VAL A 801 3.91 -67.39 5.18
CA VAL A 801 4.04 -66.07 5.81
C VAL A 801 3.99 -66.18 7.34
N ASP A 802 3.09 -66.98 7.91
CA ASP A 802 3.02 -67.19 9.36
C ASP A 802 4.28 -67.89 9.91
N ALA A 803 4.78 -68.92 9.22
CA ALA A 803 6.03 -69.58 9.59
C ALA A 803 7.24 -68.62 9.59
N LEU A 804 7.29 -67.67 8.64
CA LEU A 804 8.34 -66.64 8.56
C LEU A 804 8.17 -65.55 9.63
N VAL A 805 6.95 -65.05 9.84
CA VAL A 805 6.64 -64.00 10.83
C VAL A 805 6.86 -64.51 12.26
N SER A 806 6.39 -65.72 12.58
CA SER A 806 6.60 -66.33 13.89
C SER A 806 8.08 -66.57 14.19
N ARG A 807 8.82 -67.14 13.22
CA ARG A 807 10.25 -67.50 13.39
C ARG A 807 11.18 -66.28 13.45
N HIS A 808 10.91 -65.22 12.68
CA HIS A 808 11.76 -64.03 12.58
C HIS A 808 11.15 -62.79 13.23
N SER A 809 10.21 -62.99 14.17
CA SER A 809 9.51 -61.96 14.94
C SER A 809 10.44 -60.92 15.56
N GLU A 810 11.59 -61.32 16.11
CA GLU A 810 12.58 -60.38 16.70
C GLU A 810 13.28 -59.51 15.64
N LEU A 811 13.59 -60.05 14.45
CA LEU A 811 14.13 -59.26 13.33
C LEU A 811 13.09 -58.21 12.88
N MET A 812 11.84 -58.62 12.71
CA MET A 812 10.75 -57.73 12.30
C MET A 812 10.52 -56.64 13.36
N ARG A 813 10.46 -57.01 14.64
CA ARG A 813 10.29 -56.07 15.76
C ARG A 813 11.41 -55.04 15.83
N GLN A 814 12.67 -55.44 15.71
CA GLN A 814 13.82 -54.52 15.77
C GLN A 814 13.85 -53.57 14.56
N MET A 815 13.62 -54.08 13.34
CA MET A 815 13.63 -53.26 12.13
C MET A 815 12.41 -52.31 12.06
N SER A 816 11.23 -52.78 12.48
CA SER A 816 10.02 -51.96 12.59
C SER A 816 10.19 -50.84 13.63
N LEU A 817 10.67 -51.15 14.84
CA LEU A 817 10.97 -50.14 15.87
C LEU A 817 12.04 -49.13 15.39
N CYS A 818 13.02 -49.59 14.62
CA CYS A 818 14.01 -48.70 14.02
C CYS A 818 13.35 -47.66 13.10
N ALA A 819 12.48 -48.06 12.17
CA ALA A 819 11.76 -47.13 11.30
C ALA A 819 10.75 -46.26 12.06
N GLN A 820 9.96 -46.86 12.95
CA GLN A 820 8.92 -46.19 13.74
C GLN A 820 9.49 -45.07 14.62
N LYS A 821 10.66 -45.27 15.22
CA LYS A 821 11.39 -44.23 15.98
C LYS A 821 11.61 -42.95 15.17
N PHE A 822 11.90 -43.05 13.87
CA PHE A 822 12.03 -41.87 13.00
C PHE A 822 10.68 -41.30 12.57
N LEU A 823 9.66 -42.14 12.38
CA LEU A 823 8.29 -41.68 12.13
C LEU A 823 7.81 -40.78 13.27
N ASP A 824 7.93 -41.23 14.51
CA ASP A 824 7.44 -40.51 15.70
C ASP A 824 8.32 -39.31 16.11
N GLN A 825 9.58 -39.27 15.65
CA GLN A 825 10.49 -38.15 15.90
C GLN A 825 10.40 -37.03 14.84
N TYR A 826 10.10 -37.37 13.58
CA TYR A 826 10.22 -36.44 12.45
C TYR A 826 8.94 -36.20 11.64
N ALA A 827 7.95 -37.09 11.71
CA ALA A 827 6.61 -36.82 11.20
C ALA A 827 5.68 -36.46 12.36
N TRP A 828 4.65 -35.64 12.10
CA TRP A 828 3.59 -35.37 13.06
C TRP A 828 2.57 -36.54 13.12
N SER A 829 3.06 -37.77 13.31
CA SER A 829 2.25 -39.00 13.42
C SER A 829 1.24 -38.92 14.55
N THR A 830 1.62 -38.27 15.66
CA THR A 830 0.77 -38.06 16.82
C THR A 830 -0.16 -36.87 16.60
N VAL A 831 -1.37 -37.12 16.09
CA VAL A 831 -2.42 -36.10 15.97
C VAL A 831 -2.91 -35.68 17.35
N SER A 832 -2.26 -34.69 17.96
CA SER A 832 -2.64 -34.12 19.27
C SER A 832 -3.85 -33.17 19.24
N LYS A 833 -4.76 -33.41 18.27
CA LYS A 833 -6.15 -32.95 18.26
C LYS A 833 -6.93 -34.13 18.86
N TRP A 834 -7.48 -34.06 20.07
CA TRP A 834 -8.60 -33.15 20.38
C TRP A 834 -8.31 -32.06 21.41
N GLY A 835 -7.40 -32.29 22.38
CA GLY A 835 -7.24 -31.37 23.52
C GLY A 835 -6.88 -29.93 23.14
N LYS A 836 -5.87 -29.74 22.30
CA LYS A 836 -5.34 -28.38 21.97
C LYS A 836 -6.24 -27.53 21.07
N ALA A 837 -7.30 -28.10 20.49
CA ALA A 837 -8.27 -27.34 19.71
C ALA A 837 -9.45 -26.81 20.56
N ALA A 838 -9.53 -27.21 21.83
CA ALA A 838 -10.70 -26.96 22.69
C ALA A 838 -10.38 -26.41 24.09
N SER A 839 -9.11 -26.23 24.46
CA SER A 839 -8.69 -26.01 25.87
C SER A 839 -8.03 -24.67 26.19
N GLY A 840 -7.85 -23.75 25.23
CA GLY A 840 -7.49 -22.34 25.49
C GLY A 840 -6.12 -22.03 26.14
N GLU A 841 -5.40 -23.01 26.69
CA GLU A 841 -4.18 -22.76 27.46
C GLU A 841 -2.89 -22.95 26.64
N SER A 842 -2.04 -21.92 26.61
CA SER A 842 -0.63 -22.02 26.21
C SER A 842 0.28 -21.92 27.43
N ARG A 843 0.94 -23.02 27.80
CA ARG A 843 2.04 -23.04 28.76
C ARG A 843 3.32 -23.52 28.08
N THR A 844 4.35 -22.68 28.13
CA THR A 844 5.66 -22.92 27.51
C THR A 844 6.43 -24.04 28.24
N PHE A 845 7.18 -24.85 27.48
CA PHE A 845 8.07 -25.88 28.01
C PHE A 845 9.52 -25.56 27.63
N SER A 846 10.45 -25.61 28.58
CA SER A 846 11.83 -25.12 28.38
C SER A 846 12.92 -26.17 28.61
N LYS A 847 14.07 -25.94 27.93
CA LYS A 847 15.43 -26.43 28.23
C LYS A 847 15.70 -27.95 28.18
N ARG A 848 16.64 -28.35 27.30
CA ARG A 848 17.86 -29.08 27.71
C ARG A 848 18.96 -29.08 26.63
N HIS A 849 20.21 -29.35 27.07
CA HIS A 849 21.50 -29.33 26.35
C HIS A 849 21.99 -27.94 25.91
N LYS A 850 23.14 -27.38 26.37
CA LYS A 850 24.57 -27.81 26.46
C LYS A 850 25.31 -27.71 25.10
N ARG A 851 26.58 -27.28 24.99
CA ARG A 851 27.55 -26.47 25.80
C ARG A 851 28.87 -26.37 24.97
N GLY A 852 29.63 -25.26 25.03
CA GLY A 852 31.00 -25.10 24.46
C GLY A 852 31.28 -23.66 23.99
N SER A 853 32.15 -22.88 24.67
CA SER A 853 33.61 -22.71 24.43
C SER A 853 33.93 -22.02 23.08
N ALA A 854 34.18 -20.69 23.04
CA ALA A 854 35.48 -19.97 23.22
C ALA A 854 36.37 -20.03 21.94
N VAL A 855 37.29 -19.11 21.57
CA VAL A 855 38.32 -18.32 22.31
C VAL A 855 38.78 -17.05 21.50
N ASP A 856 39.09 -15.93 22.18
CA ASP A 856 39.99 -14.74 21.97
C ASP A 856 40.17 -13.85 20.69
N CYS A 857 40.35 -12.52 20.98
CA CYS A 857 41.21 -11.43 20.40
C CYS A 857 41.16 -10.95 18.91
N ALA A 858 41.62 -9.73 18.50
CA ALA A 858 41.69 -8.34 19.04
C ALA A 858 42.42 -7.37 18.04
N ILE A 859 42.24 -6.02 18.10
CA ILE A 859 43.03 -4.91 17.43
C ILE A 859 42.75 -4.74 15.88
N ALA A 860 42.88 -3.64 15.09
CA ALA A 860 43.65 -2.35 15.16
C ALA A 860 42.97 -1.04 14.58
N GLU A 861 43.76 0.04 14.33
CA GLU A 861 43.45 1.52 14.26
C GLU A 861 43.78 2.28 12.91
N HIS A 862 43.68 3.62 12.61
CA HIS A 862 43.19 4.93 13.20
C HIS A 862 43.14 6.13 12.17
N MET A 863 42.49 7.29 12.51
CA MET A 863 42.75 8.73 12.10
C MET A 863 42.61 9.28 10.61
N VAL A 864 42.63 10.62 10.27
CA VAL A 864 41.89 11.86 10.74
C VAL A 864 42.07 13.15 9.81
N VAL A 865 41.07 14.07 9.72
CA VAL A 865 41.06 15.57 9.36
C VAL A 865 41.59 16.14 7.98
N GLY A 866 41.14 17.28 7.37
CA GLY A 866 39.98 18.23 7.52
C GLY A 866 40.12 19.69 6.90
N ASN A 867 39.06 20.56 6.99
CA ASN A 867 38.95 22.08 6.88
C ASN A 867 38.60 22.90 5.55
N GLY A 868 37.74 23.98 5.66
CA GLY A 868 37.77 25.26 4.85
C GLY A 868 36.47 25.90 4.16
N PRO A 869 35.97 27.14 4.48
CA PRO A 869 34.72 27.78 3.89
C PRO A 869 34.69 29.36 3.62
N LEU A 870 33.59 29.99 3.08
CA LEU A 870 33.18 31.46 3.25
C LEU A 870 31.86 32.03 2.54
N GLN A 871 30.95 32.76 3.27
CA GLN A 871 30.02 33.96 2.99
C GLN A 871 29.11 34.17 1.69
N ASN A 872 28.14 35.14 1.51
CA ASN A 872 27.07 35.91 2.27
C ASN A 872 26.14 36.84 1.36
N PHE A 873 25.01 37.43 1.89
CA PHE A 873 24.26 38.72 1.58
C PHE A 873 22.76 38.83 1.09
N VAL A 874 22.03 39.88 1.56
CA VAL A 874 20.53 40.15 1.50
C VAL A 874 20.15 41.67 1.51
N LYS A 875 18.89 42.10 1.18
CA LYS A 875 18.28 43.47 1.38
C LYS A 875 16.75 43.48 1.71
N THR A 876 16.21 44.57 2.31
CA THR A 876 14.83 44.68 2.91
C THR A 876 14.12 46.08 2.77
N LYS A 877 12.90 46.26 3.33
CA LYS A 877 12.14 47.55 3.51
C LYS A 877 11.24 47.54 4.81
N PRO A 878 10.68 48.68 5.31
CA PRO A 878 10.42 48.90 6.75
C PRO A 878 8.95 48.84 7.27
N LYS A 879 8.80 49.04 8.61
CA LYS A 879 7.60 48.87 9.47
C LYS A 879 7.26 50.13 10.34
N SER A 880 6.19 50.02 11.14
CA SER A 880 5.58 51.02 12.05
C SER A 880 6.32 51.24 13.40
N LEU A 881 5.67 51.97 14.35
CA LEU A 881 6.16 52.23 15.71
C LEU A 881 6.59 50.94 16.45
N LYS A 882 7.64 51.08 17.27
CA LYS A 882 8.51 49.97 17.71
C LYS A 882 8.37 49.68 19.20
N PRO A 883 8.10 48.42 19.62
CA PRO A 883 8.09 48.05 21.04
C PRO A 883 9.51 47.88 21.60
N THR A 884 9.63 48.08 22.92
CA THR A 884 10.84 47.75 23.69
C THR A 884 10.66 46.40 24.38
N ILE A 885 11.57 45.48 24.10
CA ILE A 885 11.56 44.08 24.53
C ILE A 885 12.92 43.78 25.19
N ALA A 886 12.95 43.00 26.25
CA ALA A 886 14.20 42.53 26.86
C ALA A 886 14.47 41.08 26.49
N VAL A 887 15.71 40.75 26.15
CA VAL A 887 16.19 39.37 25.96
C VAL A 887 17.34 39.14 26.92
N ILE A 888 17.07 38.48 28.04
CA ILE A 888 18.05 38.22 29.09
C ILE A 888 18.86 36.98 28.70
N GLY A 889 20.12 37.18 28.30
CA GLY A 889 21.06 36.12 27.94
C GLY A 889 21.57 36.20 26.49
N ALA A 890 22.65 36.96 26.26
CA ALA A 890 23.35 37.03 24.97
C ALA A 890 24.19 35.76 24.64
N GLY A 891 23.63 34.57 24.87
CA GLY A 891 24.14 33.31 24.33
C GLY A 891 23.86 33.16 22.83
N GLU A 892 24.41 32.12 22.21
CA GLU A 892 24.24 31.79 20.77
C GLU A 892 22.77 31.82 20.31
N MET A 893 21.84 31.36 21.16
CA MET A 893 20.40 31.40 20.91
C MET A 893 19.83 32.81 21.08
N GLY A 894 19.97 33.41 22.27
CA GLY A 894 19.36 34.69 22.63
C GLY A 894 19.85 35.86 21.78
N SER A 895 21.14 35.91 21.43
CA SER A 895 21.67 36.99 20.57
C SER A 895 21.19 36.87 19.11
N LYS A 896 20.87 35.66 18.64
CA LYS A 896 20.26 35.42 17.31
C LYS A 896 18.75 35.67 17.29
N MET A 897 18.04 35.39 18.39
CA MET A 897 16.65 35.82 18.57
C MET A 897 16.56 37.35 18.59
N ALA A 898 17.39 38.02 19.40
CA ALA A 898 17.48 39.47 19.46
C ALA A 898 17.78 40.09 18.09
N LEU A 899 18.76 39.56 17.33
CA LEU A 899 19.08 40.01 15.98
C LEU A 899 17.85 39.98 15.05
N ARG A 900 17.10 38.88 15.07
CA ARG A 900 15.89 38.67 14.25
C ARG A 900 14.77 39.66 14.61
N MET A 901 14.62 39.98 15.90
CA MET A 901 13.64 40.98 16.37
C MET A 901 14.08 42.43 16.07
N LEU A 902 15.38 42.73 16.15
CA LEU A 902 15.99 44.01 15.75
C LEU A 902 15.85 44.25 14.24
N GLN A 903 15.99 43.20 13.42
CA GLN A 903 15.77 43.25 11.96
C GLN A 903 14.31 43.61 11.59
N GLU A 904 13.32 43.06 12.32
CA GLU A 904 11.91 43.44 12.20
C GLU A 904 11.57 44.79 12.87
N GLY A 905 12.52 45.39 13.59
CA GLY A 905 12.49 46.77 14.04
C GLY A 905 12.28 46.99 15.54
N ALA A 906 12.17 45.96 16.38
CA ALA A 906 12.08 46.13 17.84
C ALA A 906 13.29 46.86 18.43
N SER A 907 13.18 47.35 19.66
CA SER A 907 14.34 47.79 20.47
C SER A 907 14.63 46.72 21.54
N ILE A 908 15.84 46.16 21.54
CA ILE A 908 16.20 45.05 22.44
C ILE A 908 17.13 45.49 23.57
N LEU A 909 16.63 45.42 24.80
CA LEU A 909 17.42 45.53 26.03
C LEU A 909 17.98 44.17 26.45
N THR A 910 19.10 44.18 27.15
CA THR A 910 19.69 42.99 27.77
C THR A 910 20.54 43.37 28.99
N ASN A 911 20.91 42.38 29.79
CA ASN A 911 21.87 42.56 30.88
C ASN A 911 23.11 41.68 30.68
N LEU A 912 24.29 42.30 30.80
CA LEU A 912 25.62 41.72 30.56
C LEU A 912 26.52 41.79 31.81
N ASP A 913 25.97 42.17 32.95
CA ASP A 913 26.75 42.33 34.19
C ASP A 913 27.29 40.97 34.64
N GLY A 914 28.59 40.92 34.94
CA GLY A 914 29.30 39.67 35.25
C GLY A 914 29.40 38.65 34.10
N ARG A 915 29.07 39.01 32.85
CA ARG A 915 29.17 38.09 31.68
C ARG A 915 30.50 38.23 30.94
N SER A 916 30.92 37.14 30.27
CA SER A 916 32.24 37.03 29.62
C SER A 916 32.44 37.98 28.42
N PRO A 917 33.68 38.28 28.01
CA PRO A 917 33.98 39.16 26.87
C PRO A 917 33.32 38.72 25.55
N GLU A 918 33.22 37.42 25.29
CA GLU A 918 32.55 36.87 24.10
C GLU A 918 31.03 37.09 24.16
N THR A 919 30.46 37.18 25.37
CA THR A 919 29.04 37.50 25.60
C THR A 919 28.78 38.97 25.34
N TRP A 920 29.65 39.86 25.82
CA TRP A 920 29.64 41.28 25.47
C TRP A 920 29.81 41.50 23.97
N LYS A 921 30.72 40.77 23.32
CA LYS A 921 30.91 40.82 21.87
C LYS A 921 29.64 40.39 21.13
N ARG A 922 29.07 39.21 21.42
CA ARG A 922 27.84 38.74 20.75
C ARG A 922 26.65 39.69 20.90
N ALA A 923 26.50 40.35 22.06
CA ALA A 923 25.45 41.34 22.28
C ALA A 923 25.65 42.61 21.42
N ARG A 924 26.89 43.10 21.36
CA ARG A 924 27.28 44.25 20.53
C ARG A 924 27.15 43.95 19.03
N ASP A 925 27.63 42.79 18.60
CA ASP A 925 27.64 42.33 17.20
C ASP A 925 26.23 42.20 16.61
N CYS A 926 25.19 42.00 17.43
CA CYS A 926 23.80 42.01 16.97
C CYS A 926 22.99 43.27 17.31
N GLY A 927 23.52 44.20 18.11
CA GLY A 927 22.86 45.48 18.43
C GLY A 927 21.95 45.47 19.68
N MET A 928 22.16 44.55 20.62
CA MET A 928 21.48 44.57 21.92
C MET A 928 22.01 45.72 22.80
N GLN A 929 21.13 46.39 23.52
CA GLN A 929 21.47 47.51 24.41
C GLN A 929 21.64 47.03 25.85
N GLN A 930 22.76 47.39 26.51
CA GLN A 930 23.01 47.06 27.91
C GLN A 930 22.15 47.93 28.84
N ALA A 931 21.43 47.29 29.75
CA ALA A 931 20.58 47.94 30.75
C ALA A 931 20.61 47.17 32.09
N PRO A 932 20.57 47.85 33.25
CA PRO A 932 20.37 47.20 34.54
C PRO A 932 18.95 46.65 34.66
N TYR A 933 18.74 45.67 35.55
CA TYR A 933 17.43 45.03 35.74
C TYR A 933 16.30 46.01 36.11
N SER A 934 16.62 47.10 36.84
CA SER A 934 15.68 48.20 37.12
C SER A 934 15.16 48.86 35.84
N THR A 935 16.06 49.27 34.93
CA THR A 935 15.72 49.83 33.61
C THR A 935 14.94 48.83 32.76
N ILE A 936 15.35 47.55 32.76
CA ILE A 936 14.64 46.49 32.03
C ILE A 936 13.18 46.40 32.47
N VAL A 937 12.89 46.38 33.77
CA VAL A 937 11.51 46.32 34.28
C VAL A 937 10.74 47.64 34.03
N SER A 938 11.40 48.80 34.11
CA SER A 938 10.74 50.10 33.84
C SER A 938 10.46 50.37 32.35
N GLU A 939 11.23 49.80 31.42
CA GLU A 939 11.14 50.12 29.99
C GLU A 939 10.61 48.98 29.10
N ALA A 940 10.99 47.72 29.34
CA ALA A 940 10.52 46.60 28.53
C ALA A 940 9.05 46.28 28.81
N HIS A 941 8.33 45.84 27.78
CA HIS A 941 6.94 45.36 27.89
C HIS A 941 6.90 43.82 28.00
N TYR A 942 7.84 43.17 27.32
CA TYR A 942 8.01 41.73 27.25
C TYR A 942 9.46 41.40 27.62
N ILE A 943 9.67 40.44 28.51
CA ILE A 943 10.97 40.00 29.00
C ILE A 943 11.13 38.51 28.68
N LEU A 944 12.10 38.18 27.83
CA LEU A 944 12.39 36.81 27.39
C LEU A 944 13.67 36.29 28.07
N SER A 945 13.57 35.25 28.88
CA SER A 945 14.70 34.64 29.61
C SER A 945 15.30 33.48 28.79
N VAL A 946 16.57 33.61 28.39
CA VAL A 946 17.28 32.67 27.48
C VAL A 946 18.71 32.38 28.02
N VAL A 947 18.77 31.72 29.17
CA VAL A 947 19.98 31.43 29.97
C VAL A 947 20.22 29.91 30.13
N PRO A 948 21.35 29.46 30.71
CA PRO A 948 21.53 28.06 31.12
C PRO A 948 20.54 27.66 32.23
N PRO A 949 20.05 26.40 32.30
CA PRO A 949 19.06 25.98 33.29
C PRO A 949 19.45 26.29 34.74
N LYS A 950 20.73 26.06 35.09
CA LYS A 950 21.31 26.38 36.41
C LYS A 950 21.27 27.87 36.81
N ASP A 951 21.20 28.78 35.84
CA ASP A 951 21.18 30.23 36.09
C ASP A 951 19.72 30.74 36.22
N ALA A 952 18.74 30.04 35.66
CA ALA A 952 17.38 30.54 35.42
C ALA A 952 16.63 31.02 36.67
N LEU A 953 16.58 30.22 37.74
CA LEU A 953 15.91 30.60 39.00
C LEU A 953 16.56 31.83 39.66
N SER A 954 17.86 32.06 39.48
CA SER A 954 18.55 33.23 40.03
C SER A 954 18.21 34.52 39.27
N ILE A 955 18.11 34.42 37.94
CA ILE A 955 17.72 35.51 37.06
C ILE A 955 16.27 35.94 37.31
N ALA A 956 15.35 34.98 37.50
CA ALA A 956 13.96 35.28 37.85
C ALA A 956 13.84 36.07 39.17
N ARG A 957 14.61 35.69 40.21
CA ARG A 957 14.66 36.44 41.48
C ARG A 957 15.17 37.87 41.28
N LEU A 958 16.25 38.07 40.52
CA LEU A 958 16.80 39.41 40.24
C LEU A 958 15.79 40.33 39.53
N VAL A 959 14.98 39.79 38.61
CA VAL A 959 13.90 40.54 37.96
C VAL A 959 12.77 40.87 38.94
N VAL A 960 12.36 39.92 39.79
CA VAL A 960 11.34 40.12 40.83
C VAL A 960 11.78 41.15 41.88
N ASP A 961 13.04 41.12 42.31
CA ASP A 961 13.57 42.06 43.31
C ASP A 961 13.78 43.46 42.72
N ALA A 962 14.21 43.57 41.45
CA ALA A 962 14.20 44.84 40.71
C ALA A 962 12.77 45.41 40.55
N ALA A 963 11.76 44.55 40.34
CA ALA A 963 10.36 44.97 40.27
C ALA A 963 9.86 45.52 41.60
N LYS A 964 10.17 44.86 42.74
CA LYS A 964 9.80 45.35 44.09
C LYS A 964 10.32 46.77 44.35
N VAL A 965 11.57 47.06 43.97
CA VAL A 965 12.16 48.40 44.09
C VAL A 965 11.54 49.40 43.10
N GLY A 966 11.15 48.95 41.91
CA GLY A 966 10.55 49.79 40.86
C GLY A 966 9.10 50.26 41.10
N ILE A 967 8.37 49.69 42.06
CA ILE A 967 6.95 50.00 42.34
C ILE A 967 6.70 51.51 42.65
N ALA A 968 7.73 52.26 43.02
CA ALA A 968 7.66 53.71 43.26
C ALA A 968 7.32 54.56 42.02
N GLN A 969 7.46 54.05 40.78
CA GLN A 969 7.18 54.80 39.54
C GLN A 969 6.00 54.22 38.73
N LYS A 970 4.78 54.36 39.26
CA LYS A 970 3.56 53.95 38.55
C LYS A 970 3.30 54.78 37.28
N ARG A 971 3.47 54.17 36.10
CA ARG A 971 2.60 54.45 34.94
C ARG A 971 1.35 53.55 35.08
N PRO A 972 0.15 54.10 35.32
CA PRO A 972 -0.96 53.33 35.90
C PRO A 972 -1.71 52.38 34.93
N ASN A 973 -1.15 52.05 33.76
CA ASN A 973 -1.87 51.31 32.71
C ASN A 973 -0.94 50.51 31.77
N ARG A 974 0.02 49.74 32.32
CA ARG A 974 0.96 48.93 31.52
C ARG A 974 1.19 47.54 32.15
N ARG A 975 0.78 46.48 31.44
CA ARG A 975 1.11 45.07 31.76
C ARG A 975 2.59 44.82 31.45
N ILE A 976 3.23 43.93 32.20
CA ILE A 976 4.59 43.42 31.92
C ILE A 976 4.48 41.90 31.88
N ILE A 977 5.06 41.29 30.84
CA ILE A 977 5.05 39.84 30.63
C ILE A 977 6.48 39.31 30.73
N PHE A 978 6.72 38.36 31.61
CA PHE A 978 7.95 37.58 31.70
C PHE A 978 7.72 36.17 31.15
N ALA A 979 8.43 35.81 30.09
CA ALA A 979 8.43 34.45 29.56
C ALA A 979 9.78 33.78 29.83
N ASP A 980 9.76 32.68 30.56
CA ASP A 980 10.93 31.80 30.62
C ASP A 980 10.97 30.91 29.39
N LEU A 981 12.11 30.84 28.71
CA LEU A 981 12.27 30.06 27.47
C LEU A 981 13.36 28.98 27.58
N ASN A 982 13.72 28.61 28.81
CA ASN A 982 14.89 27.79 29.10
C ASN A 982 14.63 26.28 28.93
N ALA A 983 15.67 25.49 29.16
CA ALA A 983 15.60 24.03 29.11
C ALA A 983 15.50 23.46 30.53
N ILE A 984 14.39 23.75 31.21
CA ILE A 984 14.09 23.39 32.60
C ILE A 984 12.97 22.36 32.71
N SER A 985 12.88 21.65 33.83
CA SER A 985 11.77 20.73 34.11
C SER A 985 10.48 21.47 34.50
N PRO A 986 9.29 20.86 34.35
CA PRO A 986 8.02 21.46 34.74
C PRO A 986 7.96 21.90 36.21
N GLU A 987 8.66 21.18 37.09
CA GLU A 987 8.77 21.47 38.52
C GLU A 987 9.58 22.74 38.76
N THR A 988 10.71 22.91 38.04
CA THR A 988 11.51 24.15 38.05
C THR A 988 10.71 25.33 37.49
N ALA A 989 9.91 25.13 36.44
CA ALA A 989 9.04 26.16 35.85
C ALA A 989 7.94 26.61 36.81
N LYS A 990 7.24 25.67 37.46
CA LYS A 990 6.23 25.94 38.50
C LYS A 990 6.83 26.67 39.71
N GLN A 991 8.01 26.25 40.15
CA GLN A 991 8.74 26.94 41.22
C GLN A 991 9.07 28.40 40.83
N MET A 992 9.43 28.64 39.57
CA MET A 992 9.74 29.99 39.06
C MET A 992 8.50 30.88 38.97
N GLY A 993 7.38 30.37 38.44
CA GLY A 993 6.11 31.11 38.38
C GLY A 993 5.66 31.59 39.76
N GLY A 994 5.88 30.77 40.80
CA GLY A 994 5.64 31.12 42.20
C GLY A 994 6.41 32.36 42.71
N PHE A 995 7.47 32.81 42.05
CA PHE A 995 8.19 34.05 42.42
C PHE A 995 7.50 35.31 41.91
N PHE A 996 6.66 35.22 40.86
CA PHE A 996 6.00 36.36 40.23
C PHE A 996 4.61 36.66 40.82
N VAL A 997 4.04 35.73 41.59
CA VAL A 997 2.76 35.92 42.30
C VAL A 997 2.81 37.19 43.17
N GLY A 998 1.84 38.09 42.98
CA GLY A 998 1.76 39.36 43.70
C GLY A 998 2.71 40.47 43.23
N THR A 999 3.56 40.24 42.21
CA THR A 999 4.53 41.25 41.72
C THR A 999 3.95 42.23 40.70
N GLY A 1000 2.81 41.90 40.08
CA GLY A 1000 2.24 42.66 38.96
C GLY A 1000 2.83 42.33 37.58
N ILE A 1001 3.75 41.37 37.50
CA ILE A 1001 4.28 40.81 36.25
C ILE A 1001 3.56 39.48 35.98
N THR A 1002 2.98 39.31 34.79
CA THR A 1002 2.44 38.02 34.34
C THR A 1002 3.60 37.10 33.95
N PHE A 1003 3.61 35.87 34.47
CA PHE A 1003 4.57 34.82 34.12
C PHE A 1003 4.01 33.89 33.03
N ILE A 1004 4.87 33.49 32.09
CA ILE A 1004 4.56 32.53 31.02
C ILE A 1004 5.65 31.46 31.00
N ASP A 1005 5.25 30.18 31.04
CA ASP A 1005 6.13 29.03 30.78
C ASP A 1005 6.40 28.91 29.28
N GLY A 1006 7.61 28.54 28.90
CA GLY A 1006 7.97 28.49 27.51
C GLY A 1006 9.28 27.78 27.24
N ALA A 1007 9.48 27.40 25.98
CA ALA A 1007 10.68 26.69 25.59
C ALA A 1007 11.01 26.78 24.10
N ILE A 1008 12.29 26.97 23.81
CA ILE A 1008 12.81 27.01 22.44
C ILE A 1008 13.19 25.59 21.99
N ILE A 1009 12.57 25.10 20.92
CA ILE A 1009 12.87 23.82 20.26
C ILE A 1009 13.42 24.09 18.86
N GLY A 1010 14.70 23.76 18.68
CA GLY A 1010 15.45 23.95 17.44
C GLY A 1010 16.85 24.50 17.67
N GLY A 1011 17.58 24.73 16.57
CA GLY A 1011 18.84 25.48 16.58
C GLY A 1011 18.62 27.01 16.68
N PRO A 1012 19.70 27.81 16.85
CA PRO A 1012 19.62 29.26 16.81
C PRO A 1012 18.97 29.78 15.51
N PRO A 1013 18.21 30.89 15.56
CA PRO A 1013 17.68 31.51 14.35
C PRO A 1013 18.80 31.89 13.36
N SER A 1014 18.55 31.61 12.09
CA SER A 1014 19.34 32.06 10.93
C SER A 1014 18.41 32.73 9.92
N GLU A 1015 18.90 33.03 8.71
CA GLU A 1015 18.04 33.54 7.63
C GLU A 1015 17.08 32.44 7.13
N VAL A 1016 17.59 31.22 6.96
CA VAL A 1016 16.85 30.05 6.44
C VAL A 1016 16.15 29.20 7.51
N TYR A 1017 16.56 29.32 8.78
CA TYR A 1017 16.02 28.54 9.89
C TYR A 1017 15.48 29.43 11.01
N ASN A 1018 14.37 29.01 11.62
CA ASN A 1018 13.74 29.73 12.73
C ASN A 1018 13.07 28.67 13.64
N PRO A 1019 13.53 28.50 14.90
CA PRO A 1019 13.05 27.49 15.83
C PRO A 1019 11.60 27.73 16.26
N GLY A 1020 10.96 26.70 16.83
CA GLY A 1020 9.67 26.83 17.49
C GLY A 1020 9.85 27.32 18.93
N ILE A 1021 8.99 28.24 19.36
CA ILE A 1021 8.93 28.73 20.74
C ILE A 1021 7.58 28.28 21.31
N TYR A 1022 7.59 27.22 22.10
CA TYR A 1022 6.40 26.74 22.77
C TYR A 1022 6.11 27.65 23.96
N LEU A 1023 4.85 27.99 24.20
CA LEU A 1023 4.41 28.90 25.26
C LEU A 1023 3.15 28.35 25.94
N CYS A 1024 3.06 28.45 27.27
CA CYS A 1024 1.88 28.10 28.04
C CYS A 1024 1.74 29.02 29.27
N ALA A 1025 0.50 29.23 29.71
CA ALA A 1025 0.15 30.01 30.89
C ALA A 1025 -1.05 29.35 31.58
N ASP A 1026 -1.26 29.65 32.85
CA ASP A 1026 -2.49 29.23 33.53
C ASP A 1026 -3.71 30.01 32.98
N ARG A 1027 -4.92 29.44 33.14
CA ARG A 1027 -6.18 29.97 32.59
C ARG A 1027 -6.49 31.44 32.94
N SER A 1028 -5.87 32.00 33.99
CA SER A 1028 -5.99 33.41 34.39
C SER A 1028 -5.28 34.39 33.44
N ASP A 1029 -4.30 33.91 32.67
CA ASP A 1029 -3.35 34.74 31.92
C ASP A 1029 -3.30 34.39 30.43
N GLU A 1030 -4.31 33.68 29.90
CA GLU A 1030 -4.45 33.40 28.47
C GLU A 1030 -4.46 34.67 27.59
N ASP A 1031 -5.00 35.79 28.10
CA ASP A 1031 -4.93 37.09 27.41
C ASP A 1031 -3.48 37.54 27.16
N ALA A 1032 -2.58 37.31 28.13
CA ALA A 1032 -1.16 37.65 28.02
C ALA A 1032 -0.41 36.66 27.13
N LEU A 1033 -0.83 35.39 27.13
CA LEU A 1033 -0.32 34.36 26.23
C LEU A 1033 -0.60 34.74 24.76
N ASP A 1034 -1.80 35.24 24.44
CA ASP A 1034 -2.16 35.68 23.09
C ASP A 1034 -1.51 37.03 22.71
N GLU A 1035 -1.33 37.95 23.66
CA GLU A 1035 -0.54 39.18 23.48
C GLU A 1035 0.91 38.86 23.11
N LEU A 1036 1.57 37.96 23.84
CA LEU A 1036 2.93 37.51 23.57
C LEU A 1036 3.04 36.69 22.28
N GLU A 1037 2.05 35.85 21.94
CA GLU A 1037 2.03 35.11 20.69
C GLU A 1037 1.99 36.08 19.49
N LYS A 1038 1.09 37.08 19.54
CA LYS A 1038 0.96 38.10 18.50
C LYS A 1038 2.26 38.88 18.29
N VAL A 1039 2.88 39.38 19.37
CA VAL A 1039 4.14 40.14 19.29
C VAL A 1039 5.30 39.26 18.82
N SER A 1040 5.38 38.01 19.28
CA SER A 1040 6.41 37.07 18.84
C SER A 1040 6.32 36.77 17.34
N LYS A 1041 5.10 36.65 16.78
CA LYS A 1041 4.88 36.56 15.32
C LYS A 1041 5.27 37.86 14.61
N GLU A 1042 4.89 39.02 15.14
CA GLU A 1042 5.16 40.32 14.51
C GLU A 1042 6.66 40.62 14.40
N TYR A 1043 7.46 40.23 15.39
CA TYR A 1043 8.93 40.41 15.40
C TYR A 1043 9.69 39.15 14.94
N GLY A 1044 9.05 38.35 14.10
CA GLY A 1044 9.71 37.38 13.21
C GLY A 1044 10.09 36.05 13.86
N LEU A 1045 9.59 35.74 15.06
CA LEU A 1045 9.74 34.44 15.72
C LEU A 1045 8.56 33.50 15.37
N LYS A 1046 8.60 32.24 15.81
CA LYS A 1046 7.52 31.25 15.62
C LYS A 1046 7.00 30.72 16.96
N PRO A 1047 6.08 31.42 17.63
CA PRO A 1047 5.44 30.91 18.82
C PRO A 1047 4.43 29.79 18.50
N PHE A 1048 4.21 28.90 19.46
CA PHE A 1048 3.22 27.83 19.48
C PHE A 1048 2.58 27.78 20.88
N THR A 1049 1.38 28.33 21.03
CA THR A 1049 0.67 28.36 22.31
C THR A 1049 0.00 27.01 22.62
N LEU A 1050 0.27 26.47 23.81
CA LEU A 1050 -0.44 25.31 24.35
C LEU A 1050 -1.67 25.81 25.12
N LYS A 1051 -2.87 25.39 24.69
CA LYS A 1051 -4.17 25.72 25.30
C LYS A 1051 -5.08 24.49 25.31
N GLY A 1052 -5.85 24.28 26.38
CA GLY A 1052 -6.85 23.22 26.45
C GLY A 1052 -7.40 22.93 27.86
N GLU A 1053 -8.00 21.74 27.99
CA GLU A 1053 -8.32 21.16 29.30
C GLU A 1053 -7.06 20.52 29.89
N GLY A 1054 -6.67 20.93 31.10
CA GLY A 1054 -5.48 20.43 31.80
C GLY A 1054 -4.16 21.14 31.46
N SER A 1055 -4.13 22.11 30.53
CA SER A 1055 -2.91 22.88 30.21
C SER A 1055 -2.62 23.98 31.24
N GLY A 1056 -1.35 24.15 31.63
CA GLY A 1056 -0.90 25.26 32.48
C GLY A 1056 0.63 25.39 32.57
N ILE A 1057 1.10 26.18 33.54
CA ILE A 1057 2.54 26.43 33.77
C ILE A 1057 3.29 25.10 33.91
N GLY A 1058 4.29 24.88 33.05
CA GLY A 1058 5.16 23.70 33.05
C GLY A 1058 4.98 22.79 31.84
N ASP A 1059 3.92 22.94 31.04
CA ASP A 1059 3.68 22.07 29.88
C ASP A 1059 4.55 22.41 28.66
N ALA A 1060 4.93 23.67 28.45
CA ALA A 1060 5.91 24.01 27.41
C ALA A 1060 7.31 23.50 27.81
N SER A 1061 7.63 23.58 29.11
CA SER A 1061 8.78 22.89 29.69
C SER A 1061 8.71 21.36 29.54
N ALA A 1062 7.54 20.73 29.70
CA ALA A 1062 7.36 19.28 29.51
C ALA A 1062 7.62 18.84 28.05
N VAL A 1063 7.04 19.55 27.07
CA VAL A 1063 7.29 19.30 25.63
C VAL A 1063 8.78 19.44 25.30
N LYS A 1064 9.47 20.41 25.93
CA LYS A 1064 10.91 20.60 25.80
C LYS A 1064 11.72 19.47 26.42
N MET A 1065 11.36 18.97 27.60
CA MET A 1065 12.02 17.84 28.23
C MET A 1065 11.85 16.56 27.41
N ALA A 1066 10.63 16.26 26.94
CA ALA A 1066 10.36 15.12 26.07
C ALA A 1066 11.19 15.17 24.77
N ASN A 1067 11.18 16.31 24.06
CA ASN A 1067 11.99 16.50 22.85
C ASN A 1067 13.51 16.40 23.15
N ALA A 1068 13.97 16.96 24.27
CA ALA A 1068 15.38 16.90 24.67
C ALA A 1068 15.81 15.45 24.99
N GLY A 1069 14.99 14.70 25.72
CA GLY A 1069 15.22 13.29 26.04
C GLY A 1069 15.34 12.42 24.79
N ILE A 1070 14.40 12.55 23.84
CA ILE A 1070 14.45 11.83 22.56
C ILE A 1070 15.72 12.18 21.76
N VAL A 1071 15.92 13.46 21.43
CA VAL A 1071 17.01 13.88 20.54
C VAL A 1071 18.39 13.65 21.16
N LYS A 1072 18.58 13.98 22.45
CA LYS A 1072 19.88 13.86 23.10
C LYS A 1072 20.15 12.46 23.64
N GLY A 1073 19.13 11.74 24.09
CA GLY A 1073 19.24 10.31 24.40
C GLY A 1073 19.67 9.51 23.17
N THR A 1074 19.13 9.82 21.98
CA THR A 1074 19.58 9.21 20.71
C THR A 1074 21.05 9.54 20.41
N ILE A 1075 21.49 10.78 20.60
CA ILE A 1075 22.90 11.18 20.39
C ILE A 1075 23.84 10.51 21.41
N ALA A 1076 23.42 10.35 22.66
CA ALA A 1076 24.20 9.66 23.68
C ALA A 1076 24.27 8.15 23.43
N LEU A 1077 23.19 7.52 22.98
CA LEU A 1077 23.17 6.12 22.57
C LEU A 1077 24.11 5.90 21.38
N LEU A 1078 24.02 6.74 20.35
CA LEU A 1078 24.95 6.74 19.21
C LEU A 1078 26.41 6.88 19.67
N ALA A 1079 26.71 7.90 20.49
CA ALA A 1079 28.06 8.12 20.99
C ALA A 1079 28.56 6.94 21.83
N SER A 1080 27.71 6.34 22.67
CA SER A 1080 28.06 5.19 23.51
C SER A 1080 28.36 3.95 22.66
N MET A 1081 27.58 3.68 21.61
CA MET A 1081 27.81 2.54 20.72
C MET A 1081 29.01 2.74 19.78
N ILE A 1082 29.29 3.99 19.36
CA ILE A 1082 30.55 4.33 18.67
C ILE A 1082 31.75 4.08 19.58
N LEU A 1083 31.75 4.63 20.80
CA LEU A 1083 32.87 4.47 21.73
C LEU A 1083 33.06 3.01 22.17
N ALA A 1084 31.98 2.26 22.40
CA ALA A 1084 32.05 0.83 22.75
C ALA A 1084 32.53 -0.05 21.59
N SER A 1085 32.08 0.19 20.36
CA SER A 1085 32.57 -0.54 19.19
C SER A 1085 34.03 -0.21 18.89
N HIS A 1086 34.42 1.06 18.94
CA HIS A 1086 35.80 1.49 18.73
C HIS A 1086 36.77 0.96 19.81
N ALA A 1087 36.34 0.93 21.08
CA ALA A 1087 37.08 0.33 22.19
C ALA A 1087 37.14 -1.21 22.13
N THR A 1088 36.33 -1.86 21.28
CA THR A 1088 36.46 -3.29 20.95
C THR A 1088 37.50 -3.47 19.84
N SER A 1089 37.34 -2.75 18.72
CA SER A 1089 38.42 -2.34 17.81
C SER A 1089 37.92 -1.23 16.87
N PRO A 1090 38.78 -0.35 16.36
CA PRO A 1090 38.38 0.60 15.32
C PRO A 1090 37.82 -0.07 14.06
N SER A 1091 38.32 -1.27 13.70
CA SER A 1091 37.75 -2.11 12.64
C SER A 1091 36.29 -2.56 12.94
N THR A 1092 35.93 -2.77 14.20
CA THR A 1092 34.54 -3.02 14.64
C THR A 1092 33.67 -1.77 14.48
N ALA A 1093 34.22 -0.57 14.70
CA ALA A 1093 33.51 0.67 14.40
C ALA A 1093 33.24 0.83 12.89
N THR A 1094 34.25 0.64 12.02
CA THR A 1094 34.06 0.62 10.55
C THR A 1094 33.02 -0.43 10.13
N ALA A 1095 33.07 -1.65 10.67
CA ALA A 1095 32.08 -2.69 10.39
C ALA A 1095 30.66 -2.30 10.82
N LEU A 1096 30.50 -1.60 11.95
CA LEU A 1096 29.23 -1.01 12.37
C LEU A 1096 28.74 0.06 11.36
N LEU A 1097 29.63 0.90 10.82
CA LEU A 1097 29.28 1.87 9.78
C LEU A 1097 28.77 1.17 8.51
N HIS A 1098 29.45 0.14 8.04
CA HIS A 1098 29.03 -0.64 6.87
C HIS A 1098 27.68 -1.36 7.13
N SER A 1099 27.48 -1.91 8.33
CA SER A 1099 26.22 -2.55 8.71
C SER A 1099 25.05 -1.54 8.75
N LEU A 1100 25.27 -0.36 9.32
CA LEU A 1100 24.30 0.74 9.34
C LEU A 1100 24.06 1.33 7.94
N HIS A 1101 25.07 1.37 7.08
CA HIS A 1101 24.92 1.80 5.68
C HIS A 1101 23.95 0.88 4.92
N ILE A 1102 24.16 -0.43 5.00
CA ILE A 1102 23.34 -1.45 4.31
C ILE A 1102 21.91 -1.53 4.89
N SER A 1103 21.78 -1.43 6.22
CA SER A 1103 20.49 -1.69 6.90
C SER A 1103 19.65 -0.44 7.19
N GLN A 1104 20.28 0.71 7.45
CA GLN A 1104 19.65 1.94 7.98
C GLN A 1104 20.40 3.21 7.51
N SER A 1105 20.64 3.36 6.21
CA SER A 1105 21.45 4.47 5.64
C SER A 1105 21.04 5.88 6.10
N THR A 1106 19.76 6.11 6.41
CA THR A 1106 19.27 7.39 6.98
C THR A 1106 19.76 7.63 8.42
N PHE A 1107 19.97 6.58 9.21
CA PHE A 1107 20.51 6.66 10.56
C PHE A 1107 22.03 6.96 10.54
N LEU A 1108 22.74 6.43 9.54
CA LEU A 1108 24.15 6.77 9.26
C LEU A 1108 24.33 8.27 8.94
N ASP A 1109 23.46 8.84 8.11
CA ASP A 1109 23.40 10.28 7.80
C ASP A 1109 23.01 11.14 9.04
N GLN A 1110 22.09 10.67 9.88
CA GLN A 1110 21.80 11.36 11.15
C GLN A 1110 23.00 11.33 12.10
N MET A 1111 23.68 10.19 12.24
CA MET A 1111 24.84 10.02 13.11
C MET A 1111 26.02 10.91 12.67
N SER A 1112 26.37 10.89 11.37
CA SER A 1112 27.47 11.70 10.83
C SER A 1112 27.25 13.20 11.00
N ARG A 1113 25.99 13.66 11.04
CA ARG A 1113 25.65 15.08 11.26
C ARG A 1113 25.48 15.46 12.72
N LEU A 1114 24.88 14.60 13.56
CA LEU A 1114 24.53 14.95 14.94
C LEU A 1114 25.70 14.78 15.93
N VAL A 1115 26.56 13.79 15.75
CA VAL A 1115 27.68 13.52 16.67
C VAL A 1115 28.69 14.70 16.67
N PRO A 1116 29.18 15.22 15.52
CA PRO A 1116 30.07 16.39 15.50
C PRO A 1116 29.43 17.69 16.00
N GLN A 1117 28.11 17.84 15.90
CA GLN A 1117 27.40 19.02 16.42
C GLN A 1117 27.26 19.01 17.95
N MET A 1118 27.35 17.84 18.57
CA MET A 1118 27.23 17.66 20.01
C MET A 1118 28.56 17.89 20.75
N THR A 1119 29.69 17.39 20.26
CA THR A 1119 30.99 17.46 20.96
C THR A 1119 31.38 18.88 21.44
N PRO A 1120 31.21 19.99 20.70
CA PRO A 1120 31.54 21.32 21.23
C PRO A 1120 30.58 21.80 22.35
N LYS A 1121 29.41 21.16 22.51
CA LYS A 1121 28.29 21.59 23.37
C LYS A 1121 27.94 20.56 24.47
N ALA A 1122 28.68 19.45 24.59
CA ALA A 1122 28.43 18.35 25.51
C ALA A 1122 28.25 18.80 26.98
N TYR A 1123 29.11 19.71 27.48
CA TYR A 1123 29.03 20.27 28.84
C TYR A 1123 27.66 20.90 29.17
N ARG A 1124 27.00 21.50 28.18
CA ARG A 1124 25.65 22.08 28.33
C ARG A 1124 24.58 20.99 28.36
N PHE A 1125 24.80 19.88 27.66
CA PHE A 1125 23.84 18.79 27.62
C PHE A 1125 23.75 18.07 28.96
N VAL A 1126 24.82 18.01 29.77
CA VAL A 1126 24.80 17.48 31.15
C VAL A 1126 23.65 18.08 31.97
N GLY A 1127 23.58 19.41 32.08
CA GLY A 1127 22.53 20.10 32.84
C GLY A 1127 21.12 19.97 32.22
N GLU A 1128 21.02 19.91 30.89
CA GLU A 1128 19.74 19.68 30.22
C GLU A 1128 19.25 18.22 30.37
N MET A 1129 20.14 17.24 30.60
CA MET A 1129 19.76 15.85 30.89
C MET A 1129 19.42 15.63 32.37
N GLN A 1130 19.99 16.42 33.29
CA GLN A 1130 19.56 16.45 34.69
C GLN A 1130 18.12 16.96 34.83
N GLU A 1131 17.70 17.97 34.06
CA GLU A 1131 16.29 18.41 34.04
C GLU A 1131 15.35 17.38 33.40
N VAL A 1132 15.81 16.62 32.37
CA VAL A 1132 15.02 15.50 31.81
C VAL A 1132 14.90 14.35 32.82
N ALA A 1133 15.95 14.02 33.58
CA ALA A 1133 15.91 13.01 34.63
C ALA A 1133 14.88 13.36 35.72
N LYS A 1134 14.83 14.62 36.17
CA LYS A 1134 13.77 15.12 37.08
C LYS A 1134 12.37 14.93 36.52
N PHE A 1135 12.18 15.27 35.24
CA PHE A 1135 10.88 15.19 34.57
C PHE A 1135 10.34 13.76 34.49
N VAL A 1136 11.17 12.78 34.12
CA VAL A 1136 10.73 11.37 34.04
C VAL A 1136 10.67 10.68 35.41
N GLY A 1137 11.47 11.11 36.38
CA GLY A 1137 11.49 10.58 37.75
C GLY A 1137 10.23 10.90 38.59
N ARG A 1138 9.21 11.53 38.00
CA ARG A 1138 7.96 11.91 38.66
C ARG A 1138 6.92 10.77 38.75
N GLN A 1139 7.08 9.69 37.97
CA GLN A 1139 6.17 8.53 38.01
C GLN A 1139 6.70 7.42 38.92
N PRO A 1140 5.85 6.49 39.43
CA PRO A 1140 6.28 5.42 40.34
C PRO A 1140 7.37 4.50 39.75
N GLU A 1141 7.31 4.23 38.44
CA GLU A 1141 8.32 3.46 37.68
C GLU A 1141 9.50 4.32 37.19
N GLY A 1142 9.43 5.64 37.41
CA GLY A 1142 10.35 6.65 36.87
C GLY A 1142 11.79 6.53 37.36
N ASP A 1143 12.07 5.77 38.41
CA ASP A 1143 13.42 5.48 38.93
C ASP A 1143 14.32 4.80 37.86
N ALA A 1144 13.77 3.94 37.02
CA ALA A 1144 14.50 3.37 35.87
C ALA A 1144 14.80 4.44 34.80
N MET A 1145 13.82 5.29 34.48
CA MET A 1145 13.95 6.32 33.45
C MET A 1145 14.86 7.48 33.88
N ALA A 1146 14.82 7.88 35.15
CA ALA A 1146 15.67 8.91 35.71
C ALA A 1146 17.14 8.49 35.64
N ARG A 1147 17.47 7.28 36.11
CA ARG A 1147 18.83 6.73 36.04
C ARG A 1147 19.35 6.61 34.60
N LEU A 1148 18.49 6.36 33.60
CA LEU A 1148 18.89 6.38 32.19
C LEU A 1148 19.35 7.78 31.75
N TYR A 1149 18.63 8.84 32.13
CA TYR A 1149 19.02 10.21 31.78
C TYR A 1149 20.14 10.78 32.66
N GLU A 1150 20.30 10.32 33.90
CA GLU A 1150 21.49 10.59 34.71
C GLU A 1150 22.74 9.93 34.11
N SER A 1151 22.64 8.66 33.69
CA SER A 1151 23.72 7.98 32.96
C SER A 1151 24.04 8.69 31.64
N THR A 1152 23.01 9.17 30.94
CA THR A 1152 23.15 10.02 29.75
C THR A 1152 23.88 11.34 30.05
N ALA A 1153 23.61 11.96 31.20
CA ALA A 1153 24.35 13.15 31.66
C ALA A 1153 25.83 12.83 31.96
N GLN A 1154 26.12 11.66 32.55
CA GLN A 1154 27.49 11.19 32.79
C GLN A 1154 28.25 10.92 31.47
N ILE A 1155 27.59 10.34 30.46
CA ILE A 1155 28.15 10.14 29.11
C ILE A 1155 28.53 11.50 28.48
N PHE A 1156 27.65 12.50 28.53
CA PHE A 1156 28.00 13.84 28.06
C PHE A 1156 29.07 14.53 28.92
N GLN A 1157 29.16 14.23 30.22
CA GLN A 1157 30.22 14.75 31.09
C GLN A 1157 31.58 14.14 30.76
N ARG A 1158 31.65 12.84 30.44
CA ARG A 1158 32.85 12.15 29.94
C ARG A 1158 33.33 12.78 28.63
N ILE A 1159 32.44 12.91 27.64
CA ILE A 1159 32.75 13.55 26.34
C ILE A 1159 33.16 15.02 26.52
N ALA A 1160 32.56 15.74 27.49
CA ALA A 1160 32.95 17.11 27.80
C ALA A 1160 34.36 17.22 28.39
N LYS A 1161 34.75 16.29 29.29
CA LYS A 1161 36.11 16.23 29.86
C LYS A 1161 37.16 15.91 28.81
N SER A 1162 36.89 14.96 27.90
CA SER A 1162 37.86 14.59 26.85
C SER A 1162 38.14 15.74 25.86
N LYS A 1163 37.28 16.76 25.82
CA LYS A 1163 37.53 18.02 25.09
C LYS A 1163 38.57 18.95 25.76
N GLU A 1164 38.97 18.65 27.00
CA GLU A 1164 39.99 19.39 27.76
C GLU A 1164 41.37 18.69 27.70
N GLU A 1165 41.43 17.49 27.12
CA GLU A 1165 42.65 16.75 26.76
C GLU A 1165 43.30 17.36 25.50
N LYS A 1166 44.55 16.98 25.18
CA LYS A 1166 45.23 17.56 24.00
C LYS A 1166 44.72 16.91 22.70
N PRO A 1167 44.47 17.69 21.63
CA PRO A 1167 44.10 17.12 20.34
C PRO A 1167 45.16 16.14 19.83
N GLY A 1168 44.75 14.91 19.52
CA GLY A 1168 45.65 13.85 19.06
C GLY A 1168 46.05 12.81 20.12
N ASP A 1169 45.71 12.98 21.41
CA ASP A 1169 45.92 11.95 22.45
C ASP A 1169 44.93 10.76 22.34
N GLY A 1170 44.04 10.75 21.33
CA GLY A 1170 43.12 9.63 21.06
C GLY A 1170 41.83 9.62 21.90
N GLY A 1171 41.50 10.74 22.54
CA GLY A 1171 40.32 10.88 23.41
C GLY A 1171 38.98 10.65 22.72
N ASP A 1172 37.92 10.49 23.51
CA ASP A 1172 36.56 10.18 23.04
C ASP A 1172 36.06 11.15 21.96
N VAL A 1173 36.45 12.42 22.04
CA VAL A 1173 36.07 13.46 21.07
C VAL A 1173 36.69 13.21 19.69
N ASP A 1174 37.97 12.82 19.64
CA ASP A 1174 38.68 12.54 18.39
C ASP A 1174 38.12 11.26 17.74
N VAL A 1175 37.82 10.23 18.54
CA VAL A 1175 37.15 9.00 18.10
C VAL A 1175 35.77 9.29 17.50
N LEU A 1176 34.94 10.04 18.20
CA LEU A 1176 33.58 10.39 17.76
C LEU A 1176 33.58 11.22 16.47
N LEU A 1177 34.57 12.10 16.28
CA LEU A 1177 34.72 12.90 15.05
C LEU A 1177 35.25 12.06 13.88
N ALA A 1178 36.21 11.15 14.11
CA ALA A 1178 36.75 10.27 13.08
C ALA A 1178 35.67 9.34 12.50
N VAL A 1179 34.93 8.64 13.38
CA VAL A 1179 33.86 7.71 12.98
C VAL A 1179 32.68 8.44 12.30
N ALA A 1180 32.37 9.67 12.72
CA ALA A 1180 31.35 10.49 12.05
C ALA A 1180 31.76 10.94 10.63
N GLU A 1181 33.05 11.26 10.41
CA GLU A 1181 33.59 11.61 9.09
C GLU A 1181 33.67 10.40 8.16
N GLU A 1182 34.01 9.22 8.68
CA GLU A 1182 33.96 7.96 7.93
C GLU A 1182 32.52 7.59 7.55
N ALA A 1183 31.56 7.74 8.47
CA ALA A 1183 30.13 7.57 8.21
C ALA A 1183 29.62 8.54 7.13
N ARG A 1184 30.13 9.79 7.13
CA ARG A 1184 29.86 10.77 6.09
C ARG A 1184 30.38 10.29 4.74
N LYS A 1185 31.66 9.87 4.65
CA LYS A 1185 32.28 9.37 3.41
C LYS A 1185 31.48 8.19 2.81
N LEU A 1186 31.14 7.19 3.62
CA LEU A 1186 30.35 6.03 3.19
C LEU A 1186 28.97 6.43 2.64
N TRP A 1187 28.28 7.34 3.32
CA TRP A 1187 27.01 7.88 2.83
C TRP A 1187 27.15 8.72 1.55
N GLU A 1188 28.29 9.41 1.36
CA GLU A 1188 28.54 10.21 0.16
C GLU A 1188 28.95 9.39 -1.06
N THR A 1189 29.67 8.28 -0.89
CA THR A 1189 30.03 7.38 -2.00
C THR A 1189 28.80 6.76 -2.68
N ASP A 1190 27.71 6.56 -1.95
CA ASP A 1190 26.47 5.95 -2.46
C ASP A 1190 25.49 6.99 -3.06
N LYS A 1191 25.88 8.27 -3.18
CA LYS A 1191 25.09 9.30 -3.89
C LYS A 1191 24.89 9.00 -5.39
N GLY A 1192 25.56 7.99 -5.93
CA GLY A 1192 25.32 7.43 -7.26
C GLY A 1192 24.20 6.38 -7.34
N PHE A 1193 23.71 5.83 -6.22
CA PHE A 1193 22.73 4.73 -6.22
C PHE A 1193 21.51 5.01 -5.31
N SER A 1194 20.51 5.72 -5.83
CA SER A 1194 19.35 6.14 -5.05
C SER A 1194 18.35 5.01 -4.72
N TRP A 1195 18.56 4.29 -3.63
CA TRP A 1195 17.52 3.44 -2.99
C TRP A 1195 16.48 4.26 -2.19
N GLY A 1196 15.92 5.30 -2.81
CA GLY A 1196 14.88 6.15 -2.24
C GLY A 1196 14.47 7.31 -3.14
N PRO A 1197 13.24 7.85 -3.00
CA PRO A 1197 12.81 9.03 -3.74
C PRO A 1197 13.55 10.30 -3.24
N PRO A 1198 13.84 11.26 -4.13
CA PRO A 1198 14.59 12.46 -3.77
C PRO A 1198 13.82 13.40 -2.80
N PRO A 1199 14.54 14.21 -1.99
CA PRO A 1199 13.94 15.22 -1.12
C PRO A 1199 13.24 16.36 -1.89
N ASN A 1200 12.46 17.18 -1.17
CA ASN A 1200 11.37 18.04 -1.67
C ASN A 1200 11.61 19.56 -1.53
#